data_AF-A0A166PH29-F1
#
_entry.id   AF-A0A166PH29-F1
#
_cell.length_a   1.000
_cell.length_b   1.000
_cell.length_c   1.000
_cell.angle_alpha   90.00
_cell.angle_beta   90.00
_cell.angle_gamma   90.00
#
_symmetry.space_group_name_H-M   'P 1'
#
loop_
_entity.id
_entity.type
_entity.pdbx_description
1 polymer ?
#
loop_
_entity_poly.entity_id
_entity_poly.type
_entity_poly.pdbx_seq_one_letter_code
_entity_poly.pdbx_strand_id
1 'polypeptide(L)'
;LRTLLQFFFPPPNADPQPPKMKTQWKDLPPVPNSQEFLDIVLSRTQRRLPTQIRSGFKISRIRGFYTRKVKFTQETISEKLGQIIESFPRLNDIHPFHKDLINTLYDADHFKIALGQLSTAKHLIETISRDYVRLLKYGQSLFQCKQLKRAALGRMATLIKRLKDPLVYLDQVRQHLGRLPSIDPNTRTLLITGFPNVGKSSFLKSVSRADVDVQPYAFTTKSLFCGHFDYKYLRFQCIDTPGILDHPLEEMNTIEMQSVTAIAHLRSAILYFMDLSEQCGYSIQAQINLFQSIKPLFQNKIVFIVVNKIDVVKPEDLDAATQAQLQGLLKSGEVEMLQLSCNTQEGVQSVKNTVCERLIAERVSQKLNAGTNSSGNIGGRLADVMARIHVAQPGTAQPLQTFIPEGVKNLKKYDRDDPERRRLAKDVEADNGGAGVYSVDMRQDWLLKNPEWKHDKIPEVWNGQNVYDFIDPEIDAKLQALEEEEERLEKEGYYESDEELDDEEEADVLSKAELIREKQTLIRNEAKMKKRLKNQAIIPRKSQKVPLSQMDDALDQLGVDTTDIVNRARAQSRPRGRSAARSRAGTEDVDMMDMDATPKERLRSHSRARSQSRAPIVNRREDGVQDVDDRTKADRLAKLSQKKRNRMARQGEGDRHTTVSLQRHLVAGKRGLGKNQRR
;
A
#
# COMPACT_ATOMS: atom_id res chain seq x y z
N LEU A 1 5.22 -23.93 20.55
CA LEU A 1 4.16 -24.97 20.37
C LEU A 1 3.00 -24.49 19.48
N ARG A 2 2.34 -23.36 19.75
CA ARG A 2 1.27 -22.81 18.87
C ARG A 2 1.73 -22.48 17.44
N THR A 3 2.96 -22.01 17.28
CA THR A 3 3.55 -21.64 15.98
C THR A 3 4.02 -22.85 15.15
N LEU A 4 4.37 -23.96 15.82
CA LEU A 4 4.83 -25.20 15.16
C LEU A 4 3.67 -26.04 14.62
N LEU A 5 2.51 -26.04 15.29
CA LEU A 5 1.30 -26.72 14.82
C LEU A 5 0.71 -26.11 13.55
N GLN A 6 0.99 -24.83 13.28
CA GLN A 6 0.45 -24.10 12.13
C GLN A 6 1.22 -24.38 10.82
N PHE A 7 2.45 -24.90 10.92
CA PHE A 7 3.29 -25.25 9.77
C PHE A 7 3.03 -26.67 9.24
N PHE A 8 2.64 -27.61 10.10
CA PHE A 8 2.45 -29.01 9.71
C PHE A 8 1.02 -29.34 9.24
N PHE A 9 0.02 -28.50 9.58
CA PHE A 9 -1.36 -28.65 9.13
C PHE A 9 -1.81 -27.36 8.45
N PRO A 10 -1.69 -27.23 7.11
CA PRO A 10 -2.35 -26.13 6.42
C PRO A 10 -3.86 -26.21 6.74
N PRO A 11 -4.53 -25.08 7.03
CA PRO A 11 -5.98 -25.10 7.17
C PRO A 11 -6.57 -25.69 5.88
N PRO A 12 -7.54 -26.63 5.96
CA PRO A 12 -8.17 -27.15 4.76
C PRO A 12 -8.65 -25.94 3.95
N ASN A 13 -8.27 -25.90 2.67
CA ASN A 13 -8.73 -24.90 1.71
C ASN A 13 -10.22 -24.67 1.99
N ALA A 14 -10.54 -23.47 2.48
CA ALA A 14 -11.92 -23.09 2.66
C ALA A 14 -12.53 -23.14 1.26
N ASP A 15 -13.27 -24.21 0.97
CA ASP A 15 -14.17 -24.27 -0.17
C ASP A 15 -14.82 -22.89 -0.30
N PRO A 16 -14.93 -22.32 -1.50
CA PRO A 16 -15.64 -21.07 -1.68
C PRO A 16 -17.03 -21.28 -1.08
N GLN A 17 -17.26 -20.69 0.09
CA GLN A 17 -18.52 -20.86 0.77
C GLN A 17 -19.59 -20.40 -0.22
N PRO A 18 -20.64 -21.20 -0.46
CA PRO A 18 -21.73 -20.79 -1.33
C PRO A 18 -22.15 -19.39 -0.86
N PRO A 19 -22.39 -18.43 -1.78
CA PRO A 19 -22.64 -17.04 -1.42
C PRO A 19 -23.70 -17.04 -0.32
N LYS A 20 -23.29 -16.64 0.90
CA LYS A 20 -24.20 -16.61 2.04
C LYS A 20 -25.38 -15.76 1.62
N MET A 21 -26.54 -16.39 1.44
CA MET A 21 -27.76 -15.69 1.07
C MET A 21 -27.96 -14.60 2.12
N LYS A 22 -28.09 -13.34 1.67
CA LYS A 22 -28.27 -12.21 2.58
C LYS A 22 -29.55 -12.46 3.38
N THR A 23 -29.40 -12.72 4.68
CA THR A 23 -30.50 -12.88 5.64
C THR A 23 -30.93 -11.54 6.26
N GLN A 24 -30.24 -10.45 5.92
CA GLN A 24 -30.46 -9.11 6.46
C GLN A 24 -30.40 -8.05 5.36
N TRP A 25 -31.25 -7.04 5.47
CA TRP A 25 -31.32 -5.88 4.56
C TRP A 25 -31.17 -4.55 5.31
N LYS A 26 -30.24 -4.50 6.27
CA LYS A 26 -29.93 -3.26 7.02
C LYS A 26 -29.02 -2.31 6.25
N ASP A 27 -28.16 -2.84 5.38
CA ASP A 27 -27.13 -2.07 4.66
C ASP A 27 -27.67 -1.33 3.43
N LEU A 28 -28.98 -1.05 3.38
CA LEU A 28 -29.59 -0.32 2.27
C LEU A 28 -29.35 1.19 2.44
N PRO A 29 -28.69 1.86 1.47
CA PRO A 29 -28.48 3.29 1.55
C PRO A 29 -29.81 4.04 1.53
N PRO A 30 -29.92 5.19 2.22
CA PRO A 30 -31.13 5.99 2.21
C PRO A 30 -31.46 6.46 0.79
N VAL A 31 -32.73 6.31 0.40
CA VAL A 31 -33.21 6.74 -0.92
C VAL A 31 -33.74 8.17 -0.77
N PRO A 32 -33.07 9.19 -1.34
CA PRO A 32 -33.51 10.57 -1.18
C PRO A 32 -34.75 10.84 -2.02
N ASN A 33 -35.55 11.83 -1.61
CA ASN A 33 -36.69 12.30 -2.40
C ASN A 33 -36.20 12.90 -3.74
N SER A 34 -37.06 12.93 -4.75
CA SER A 34 -36.79 13.54 -6.07
C SER A 34 -36.15 14.94 -6.01
N GLN A 35 -36.61 15.82 -5.10
CA GLN A 35 -36.05 17.17 -4.94
C GLN A 35 -34.64 17.13 -4.33
N GLU A 36 -34.48 16.43 -3.21
CA GLU A 36 -33.19 16.23 -2.55
C GLU A 36 -32.17 15.55 -3.47
N PHE A 37 -32.62 14.56 -4.24
CA PHE A 37 -31.80 13.87 -5.23
C PHE A 37 -31.23 14.88 -6.25
N LEU A 38 -32.08 15.77 -6.78
CA LEU A 38 -31.67 16.82 -7.70
C LEU A 38 -30.70 17.80 -7.07
N ASP A 39 -30.99 18.26 -5.86
CA ASP A 39 -30.15 19.23 -5.16
C ASP A 39 -28.77 18.65 -4.86
N ILE A 40 -28.70 17.39 -4.43
CA ILE A 40 -27.41 16.71 -4.19
C ILE A 40 -26.62 16.59 -5.51
N VAL A 41 -27.25 16.19 -6.60
CA VAL A 41 -26.58 16.01 -7.90
C VAL A 41 -26.09 17.34 -8.48
N LEU A 42 -26.95 18.36 -8.49
CA LEU A 42 -26.64 19.67 -9.06
C LEU A 42 -25.61 20.41 -8.20
N SER A 43 -25.74 20.34 -6.86
CA SER A 43 -24.75 20.87 -5.92
C SER A 43 -23.38 20.19 -6.09
N ARG A 44 -23.33 18.85 -6.19
CA ARG A 44 -22.08 18.11 -6.45
C ARG A 44 -21.44 18.52 -7.78
N THR A 45 -22.25 18.70 -8.82
CA THR A 45 -21.79 19.17 -10.15
C THR A 45 -21.20 20.59 -10.08
N GLN A 46 -21.81 21.48 -9.29
CA GLN A 46 -21.34 22.86 -9.15
C GLN A 46 -20.07 22.96 -8.30
N ARG A 47 -19.97 22.18 -7.21
CA ARG A 47 -18.83 22.20 -6.29
C ARG A 47 -17.59 21.51 -6.84
N ARG A 48 -17.74 20.37 -7.54
CA ARG A 48 -16.57 19.58 -8.00
C ARG A 48 -15.98 20.03 -9.34
N LEU A 49 -16.75 20.72 -10.17
CA LEU A 49 -16.30 21.15 -11.50
C LEU A 49 -15.98 22.65 -11.52
N PRO A 50 -15.04 23.10 -12.37
CA PRO A 50 -14.79 24.53 -12.55
C PRO A 50 -16.08 25.25 -13.02
N THR A 51 -16.27 26.48 -12.55
CA THR A 51 -17.50 27.27 -12.78
C THR A 51 -17.28 28.45 -13.71
N GLN A 52 -16.08 29.03 -13.73
CA GLN A 52 -15.77 30.22 -14.51
C GLN A 52 -15.31 29.89 -15.93
N ILE A 53 -15.94 30.53 -16.93
CA ILE A 53 -15.52 30.50 -18.33
C ILE A 53 -15.80 31.84 -19.00
N ARG A 54 -14.92 32.29 -19.90
CA ARG A 54 -15.03 33.56 -20.63
C ARG A 54 -15.26 33.32 -22.13
N SER A 55 -15.88 34.28 -22.80
CA SER A 55 -16.18 34.22 -24.24
C SER A 55 -14.93 34.21 -25.13
N GLY A 56 -13.84 34.85 -24.71
CA GLY A 56 -12.58 34.92 -25.47
C GLY A 56 -11.73 33.64 -25.45
N PHE A 57 -12.17 32.56 -24.80
CA PHE A 57 -11.43 31.29 -24.81
C PHE A 57 -11.63 30.52 -26.11
N LYS A 58 -10.63 29.70 -26.48
CA LYS A 58 -10.73 28.79 -27.64
C LYS A 58 -12.00 27.95 -27.55
N ILE A 59 -12.74 27.83 -28.65
CA ILE A 59 -14.01 27.10 -28.70
C ILE A 59 -13.89 25.65 -28.21
N SER A 60 -12.75 25.00 -28.45
CA SER A 60 -12.45 23.66 -27.94
C SER A 60 -12.52 23.60 -26.40
N ARG A 61 -12.01 24.62 -25.70
CA ARG A 61 -12.07 24.73 -24.23
C ARG A 61 -13.51 24.95 -23.75
N ILE A 62 -14.30 25.75 -24.47
CA ILE A 62 -15.71 26.00 -24.16
C ILE A 62 -16.55 24.73 -24.33
N ARG A 63 -16.36 24.00 -25.43
CA ARG A 63 -17.00 22.70 -25.68
C ARG A 63 -16.62 21.70 -24.58
N GLY A 64 -15.33 21.53 -24.31
CA GLY A 64 -14.83 20.63 -23.27
C GLY A 64 -15.38 20.95 -21.87
N PHE A 65 -15.52 22.24 -21.53
CA PHE A 65 -16.10 22.67 -20.27
C PHE A 65 -17.56 22.24 -20.10
N TYR A 66 -18.42 22.48 -21.10
CA TYR A 66 -19.83 22.12 -21.02
C TYR A 66 -20.07 20.62 -21.20
N THR A 67 -19.29 19.93 -22.05
CA THR A 67 -19.31 18.47 -22.17
C THR A 67 -19.00 17.80 -20.83
N ARG A 68 -17.99 18.29 -20.10
CA ARG A 68 -17.66 17.77 -18.77
C ARG A 68 -18.80 17.93 -17.78
N LYS A 69 -19.51 19.07 -17.80
CA LYS A 69 -20.68 19.28 -16.92
C LYS A 69 -21.82 18.30 -17.22
N VAL A 70 -22.17 18.10 -18.49
CA VAL A 70 -23.25 17.16 -18.86
C VAL A 70 -22.88 15.72 -18.50
N LYS A 71 -21.65 15.28 -18.82
CA LYS A 71 -21.20 13.92 -18.49
C LYS A 71 -21.13 13.67 -16.99
N PHE A 72 -20.52 14.57 -16.22
CA PHE A 72 -20.37 14.40 -14.78
C PHE A 72 -21.73 14.33 -14.05
N THR A 73 -22.71 15.15 -14.47
CA THR A 73 -24.06 15.06 -13.93
C THR A 73 -24.70 13.70 -14.26
N GLN A 74 -24.62 13.24 -15.51
CA GLN A 74 -25.15 11.92 -15.87
C GLN A 74 -24.47 10.79 -15.10
N GLU A 75 -23.14 10.78 -15.01
CA GLU A 75 -22.38 9.78 -14.25
C GLU A 75 -22.83 9.75 -12.79
N THR A 76 -22.99 10.91 -12.14
CA THR A 76 -23.47 11.00 -10.76
C THR A 76 -24.89 10.45 -10.60
N ILE A 77 -25.78 10.71 -11.56
CA ILE A 77 -27.15 10.18 -11.52
C ILE A 77 -27.15 8.66 -11.75
N SER A 78 -26.43 8.17 -12.76
CA SER A 78 -26.30 6.74 -13.06
C SER A 78 -25.67 5.96 -11.90
N GLU A 79 -24.67 6.53 -11.23
CA GLU A 79 -24.03 5.98 -10.03
C GLU A 79 -25.05 5.82 -8.90
N LYS A 80 -25.78 6.89 -8.57
CA LYS A 80 -26.79 6.86 -7.49
C LYS A 80 -27.95 5.92 -7.79
N LEU A 81 -28.53 5.98 -8.99
CA LEU A 81 -29.61 5.07 -9.37
C LEU A 81 -29.13 3.62 -9.43
N GLY A 82 -27.90 3.39 -9.91
CA GLY A 82 -27.25 2.08 -9.89
C GLY A 82 -27.09 1.51 -8.49
N GLN A 83 -26.57 2.31 -7.56
CA GLN A 83 -26.44 1.91 -6.14
C GLN A 83 -27.78 1.52 -5.52
N ILE A 84 -28.85 2.28 -5.81
CA ILE A 84 -30.19 1.94 -5.34
C ILE A 84 -30.61 0.57 -5.90
N ILE A 85 -30.56 0.37 -7.22
CA ILE A 85 -30.99 -0.87 -7.87
C ILE A 85 -30.18 -2.09 -7.40
N GLU A 86 -28.87 -1.95 -7.19
CA GLU A 86 -27.99 -3.04 -6.75
C GLU A 86 -28.15 -3.36 -5.26
N SER A 87 -28.50 -2.37 -4.45
CA SER A 87 -28.69 -2.55 -3.00
C SER A 87 -29.97 -3.32 -2.67
N PHE A 88 -31.06 -3.02 -3.38
CA PHE A 88 -32.35 -3.69 -3.17
C PHE A 88 -32.30 -5.16 -3.60
N PRO A 89 -32.99 -6.05 -2.86
CA PRO A 89 -32.88 -7.47 -3.10
C PRO A 89 -33.75 -7.89 -4.30
N ARG A 90 -33.20 -8.71 -5.21
CA ARG A 90 -33.91 -9.19 -6.39
C ARG A 90 -34.84 -10.33 -6.02
N LEU A 91 -36.16 -10.13 -6.11
CA LEU A 91 -37.16 -11.09 -5.63
C LEU A 91 -37.05 -12.51 -6.22
N ASN A 92 -36.51 -12.65 -7.44
CA ASN A 92 -36.34 -13.95 -8.08
C ASN A 92 -35.11 -14.72 -7.59
N ASP A 93 -34.09 -14.04 -7.06
CA ASP A 93 -32.82 -14.65 -6.65
C ASP A 93 -32.82 -15.00 -5.14
N ILE A 94 -33.83 -14.55 -4.40
CA ILE A 94 -33.94 -14.74 -2.94
C ILE A 94 -34.67 -16.07 -2.64
N HIS A 95 -34.46 -16.59 -1.43
CA HIS A 95 -35.20 -17.74 -0.93
C HIS A 95 -36.74 -17.51 -1.00
N PRO A 96 -37.53 -18.54 -1.37
CA PRO A 96 -38.99 -18.45 -1.48
C PRO A 96 -39.68 -17.82 -0.25
N PHE A 97 -39.27 -18.20 0.96
CA PHE A 97 -39.75 -17.57 2.21
C PHE A 97 -39.74 -16.04 2.18
N HIS A 98 -38.59 -15.45 1.84
CA HIS A 98 -38.41 -14.00 1.87
C HIS A 98 -39.08 -13.33 0.67
N LYS A 99 -39.14 -14.03 -0.48
CA LYS A 99 -39.88 -13.57 -1.66
C LYS A 99 -41.37 -13.42 -1.35
N ASP A 100 -41.96 -14.45 -0.74
CA ASP A 100 -43.39 -14.46 -0.42
C ASP A 100 -43.70 -13.52 0.74
N LEU A 101 -42.81 -13.40 1.73
CA LEU A 101 -42.93 -12.39 2.80
C LEU A 101 -42.92 -10.96 2.24
N ILE A 102 -42.05 -10.66 1.26
CA ILE A 102 -42.02 -9.36 0.59
C ILE A 102 -43.30 -9.17 -0.25
N ASN A 103 -43.79 -10.22 -0.89
CA ASN A 103 -45.03 -10.17 -1.65
C ASN A 103 -46.22 -9.78 -0.75
N THR A 104 -46.34 -10.41 0.42
CA THR A 104 -47.43 -10.11 1.37
C THR A 104 -47.32 -8.72 1.99
N LEU A 105 -46.11 -8.20 2.16
CA LEU A 105 -45.87 -6.92 2.83
C LEU A 105 -45.93 -5.71 1.91
N TYR A 106 -45.43 -5.82 0.68
CA TYR A 106 -45.17 -4.65 -0.17
C TYR A 106 -45.77 -4.75 -1.58
N ASP A 107 -46.41 -5.87 -1.92
CA ASP A 107 -46.80 -6.26 -3.28
C ASP A 107 -45.56 -6.39 -4.20
N ALA A 108 -45.27 -7.62 -4.62
CA ALA A 108 -44.10 -7.91 -5.45
C ALA A 108 -44.15 -7.18 -6.80
N ASP A 109 -45.34 -6.92 -7.35
CA ASP A 109 -45.48 -6.29 -8.65
C ASP A 109 -45.22 -4.79 -8.55
N HIS A 110 -45.77 -4.11 -7.55
CA HIS A 110 -45.48 -2.70 -7.31
C HIS A 110 -43.99 -2.48 -7.03
N PHE A 111 -43.36 -3.36 -6.24
CA PHE A 111 -41.92 -3.33 -5.97
C PHE A 111 -41.08 -3.46 -7.24
N LYS A 112 -41.40 -4.43 -8.11
CA LYS A 112 -40.70 -4.63 -9.38
C LYS A 112 -40.90 -3.46 -10.35
N ILE A 113 -42.12 -2.92 -10.42
CA ILE A 113 -42.44 -1.77 -11.27
C ILE A 113 -41.61 -0.55 -10.84
N ALA A 114 -41.52 -0.26 -9.53
CA ALA A 114 -40.72 0.85 -9.01
C ALA A 114 -39.24 0.73 -9.40
N LEU A 115 -38.62 -0.43 -9.17
CA LEU A 115 -37.22 -0.68 -9.57
C LEU A 115 -37.03 -0.64 -11.10
N GLY A 116 -38.00 -1.14 -11.86
CA GLY A 116 -38.02 -1.10 -13.32
C GLY A 116 -38.08 0.33 -13.87
N GLN A 117 -38.85 1.21 -13.23
CA GLN A 117 -38.90 2.64 -13.59
C GLN A 117 -37.57 3.35 -13.34
N LEU A 118 -36.88 3.03 -12.22
CA LEU A 118 -35.54 3.55 -11.92
C LEU A 118 -34.51 3.09 -12.97
N SER A 119 -34.55 1.80 -13.34
CA SER A 119 -33.67 1.23 -14.37
C SER A 119 -33.89 1.89 -15.74
N THR A 120 -35.15 2.05 -16.13
CA THR A 120 -35.53 2.73 -17.38
C THR A 120 -35.05 4.18 -17.38
N ALA A 121 -35.23 4.90 -16.26
CA ALA A 121 -34.76 6.27 -16.13
C ALA A 121 -33.23 6.39 -16.22
N LYS A 122 -32.48 5.47 -15.62
CA LYS A 122 -31.01 5.40 -15.74
C LYS A 122 -30.59 5.34 -17.22
N HIS A 123 -31.17 4.42 -18.00
CA HIS A 123 -30.87 4.28 -19.43
C HIS A 123 -31.30 5.49 -20.28
N LEU A 124 -32.45 6.11 -19.96
CA LEU A 124 -32.89 7.34 -20.64
C LEU A 124 -31.93 8.51 -20.39
N ILE A 125 -31.41 8.64 -19.17
CA ILE A 125 -30.45 9.70 -18.80
C ILE A 125 -29.10 9.51 -19.52
N GLU A 126 -28.62 8.27 -19.64
CA GLU A 126 -27.43 7.92 -20.43
C GLU A 126 -27.62 8.26 -21.92
N THR A 127 -28.82 8.06 -22.45
CA THR A 127 -29.15 8.38 -23.84
C THR A 127 -29.18 9.90 -24.06
N ILE A 128 -29.87 10.64 -23.19
CA ILE A 128 -29.89 12.12 -23.22
C ILE A 128 -28.47 12.68 -23.16
N SER A 129 -27.61 12.17 -22.27
CA SER A 129 -26.21 12.59 -22.17
C SER A 129 -25.45 12.39 -23.48
N ARG A 130 -25.56 11.19 -24.09
CA ARG A 130 -24.89 10.87 -25.36
C ARG A 130 -25.31 11.81 -26.49
N ASP A 131 -26.60 12.12 -26.61
CA ASP A 131 -27.12 13.00 -27.65
C ASP A 131 -26.68 14.46 -27.46
N TYR A 132 -26.78 15.00 -26.24
CA TYR A 132 -26.33 16.37 -25.98
C TYR A 132 -24.80 16.53 -26.07
N VAL A 133 -24.03 15.51 -25.70
CA VAL A 133 -22.58 15.50 -25.92
C VAL A 133 -22.26 15.51 -27.41
N ARG A 134 -23.02 14.78 -28.25
CA ARG A 134 -22.89 14.81 -29.71
C ARG A 134 -23.21 16.21 -30.27
N LEU A 135 -24.30 16.84 -29.82
CA LEU A 135 -24.69 18.20 -30.23
C LEU A 135 -23.67 19.26 -29.79
N LEU A 136 -23.12 19.15 -28.58
CA LEU A 136 -22.11 20.08 -28.05
C LEU A 136 -20.82 20.13 -28.89
N LYS A 137 -20.50 19.07 -29.66
CA LYS A 137 -19.35 19.06 -30.57
C LYS A 137 -19.45 20.13 -31.66
N TYR A 138 -20.66 20.50 -32.07
CA TYR A 138 -20.92 21.46 -33.13
C TYR A 138 -21.26 22.87 -32.61
N GLY A 139 -21.23 23.10 -31.29
CA GLY A 139 -21.52 24.40 -30.71
C GLY A 139 -20.49 25.46 -31.10
N GLN A 140 -20.91 26.55 -31.74
CA GLN A 140 -20.01 27.59 -32.26
C GLN A 140 -19.80 28.76 -31.31
N SER A 141 -20.72 28.98 -30.38
CA SER A 141 -20.66 30.08 -29.42
C SER A 141 -20.80 29.62 -27.97
N LEU A 142 -20.32 30.44 -27.04
CA LEU A 142 -20.52 30.24 -25.61
C LEU A 142 -22.01 30.18 -25.26
N PHE A 143 -22.82 31.04 -25.87
CA PHE A 143 -24.26 31.10 -25.63
C PHE A 143 -24.97 29.81 -26.06
N GLN A 144 -24.67 29.31 -27.27
CA GLN A 144 -25.24 28.07 -27.78
C GLN A 144 -24.85 26.87 -26.90
N CYS A 145 -23.57 26.76 -26.50
CA CYS A 145 -23.11 25.69 -25.62
C CYS A 145 -23.77 25.78 -24.22
N LYS A 146 -23.96 27.00 -23.69
CA LYS A 146 -24.66 27.22 -22.42
C LYS A 146 -26.12 26.79 -22.49
N GLN A 147 -26.82 27.08 -23.59
CA GLN A 147 -28.20 26.64 -23.81
C GLN A 147 -28.30 25.12 -23.92
N LEU A 148 -27.44 24.47 -24.71
CA LEU A 148 -27.40 23.01 -24.82
C LEU A 148 -27.17 22.33 -23.46
N LYS A 149 -26.25 22.87 -22.65
CA LYS A 149 -26.04 22.39 -21.28
C LYS A 149 -27.29 22.56 -20.41
N ARG A 150 -27.96 23.72 -20.46
CA ARG A 150 -29.19 23.96 -19.69
C ARG A 150 -30.30 23.00 -20.11
N ALA A 151 -30.48 22.77 -21.41
CA ALA A 151 -31.46 21.83 -21.94
C ALA A 151 -31.16 20.39 -21.49
N ALA A 152 -29.90 19.95 -21.57
CA ALA A 152 -29.49 18.61 -21.12
C ALA A 152 -29.80 18.38 -19.63
N LEU A 153 -29.33 19.28 -18.75
CA LEU A 153 -29.58 19.17 -17.31
C LEU A 153 -31.07 19.30 -16.98
N GLY A 154 -31.80 20.15 -17.69
CA GLY A 154 -33.24 20.30 -17.55
C GLY A 154 -33.99 19.00 -17.87
N ARG A 155 -33.68 18.35 -19.00
CA ARG A 155 -34.30 17.07 -19.37
C ARG A 155 -33.97 15.94 -18.39
N MET A 156 -32.73 15.87 -17.91
CA MET A 156 -32.33 14.94 -16.84
C MET A 156 -33.13 15.21 -15.56
N ALA A 157 -33.28 16.48 -15.19
CA ALA A 157 -34.04 16.86 -14.01
C ALA A 157 -35.53 16.53 -14.12
N THR A 158 -36.15 16.74 -15.28
CA THR A 158 -37.54 16.37 -15.53
C THR A 158 -37.77 14.87 -15.39
N LEU A 159 -36.83 14.03 -15.85
CA LEU A 159 -36.93 12.57 -15.65
C LEU A 159 -36.89 12.18 -14.18
N ILE A 160 -36.00 12.79 -13.39
CA ILE A 160 -35.93 12.52 -11.94
C ILE A 160 -37.19 13.02 -11.22
N LYS A 161 -37.74 14.18 -11.60
CA LYS A 161 -39.01 14.67 -11.03
C LYS A 161 -40.18 13.71 -11.30
N ARG A 162 -40.18 13.00 -12.42
CA ARG A 162 -41.19 11.98 -12.74
C ARG A 162 -41.07 10.74 -11.85
N LEU A 163 -39.91 10.49 -11.23
CA LEU A 163 -39.68 9.38 -10.28
C LEU A 163 -40.05 9.72 -8.83
N LYS A 164 -40.86 10.77 -8.59
CA LYS A 164 -41.23 11.19 -7.24
C LYS A 164 -41.86 10.06 -6.42
N ASP A 165 -42.91 9.44 -6.93
CA ASP A 165 -43.67 8.43 -6.18
C ASP A 165 -42.88 7.12 -5.97
N PRO A 166 -42.16 6.58 -7.00
CA PRO A 166 -41.30 5.41 -6.81
C PRO A 166 -40.20 5.60 -5.78
N LEU A 167 -39.56 6.78 -5.73
CA LEU A 167 -38.49 7.04 -4.76
C LEU A 167 -39.01 7.11 -3.33
N VAL A 168 -40.19 7.73 -3.13
CA VAL A 168 -40.84 7.79 -1.80
C VAL A 168 -41.26 6.39 -1.36
N TYR A 169 -41.88 5.60 -2.24
CA TYR A 169 -42.25 4.23 -1.95
C TYR A 169 -41.03 3.37 -1.60
N LEU A 170 -39.95 3.43 -2.39
CA LEU A 170 -38.74 2.65 -2.11
C LEU A 170 -38.08 3.04 -0.79
N ASP A 171 -38.10 4.31 -0.37
CA ASP A 171 -37.59 4.69 0.95
C ASP A 171 -38.45 4.14 2.09
N GLN A 172 -39.78 4.13 1.95
CA GLN A 172 -40.67 3.50 2.93
C GLN A 172 -40.41 1.99 3.04
N VAL A 173 -40.30 1.30 1.91
CA VAL A 173 -39.95 -0.13 1.86
C VAL A 173 -38.59 -0.37 2.51
N ARG A 174 -37.58 0.46 2.22
CA ARG A 174 -36.25 0.37 2.85
C ARG A 174 -36.33 0.48 4.37
N GLN A 175 -37.05 1.47 4.90
CA GLN A 175 -37.20 1.68 6.34
C GLN A 175 -37.84 0.46 7.02
N HIS A 176 -38.85 -0.15 6.38
CA HIS A 176 -39.51 -1.33 6.92
C HIS A 176 -38.65 -2.59 6.78
N LEU A 177 -38.00 -2.82 5.62
CA LEU A 177 -37.06 -3.94 5.41
C LEU A 177 -35.90 -3.92 6.40
N GLY A 178 -35.39 -2.74 6.77
CA GLY A 178 -34.32 -2.60 7.76
C GLY A 178 -34.72 -3.03 9.18
N ARG A 179 -36.03 -3.04 9.49
CA ARG A 179 -36.58 -3.48 10.78
C ARG A 179 -36.93 -4.96 10.83
N LEU A 180 -37.01 -5.64 9.67
CA LEU A 180 -37.35 -7.06 9.64
C LEU A 180 -36.29 -7.89 10.39
N PRO A 181 -36.71 -8.89 11.18
CA PRO A 181 -35.78 -9.78 11.85
C PRO A 181 -35.00 -10.61 10.84
N SER A 182 -33.77 -10.96 11.21
CA SER A 182 -32.93 -11.82 10.39
C SER A 182 -33.31 -13.28 10.58
N ILE A 183 -34.07 -13.82 9.64
CA ILE A 183 -34.53 -15.22 9.66
C ILE A 183 -33.75 -16.02 8.63
N ASP A 184 -33.11 -17.11 9.06
CA ASP A 184 -32.47 -18.06 8.16
C ASP A 184 -33.36 -19.29 7.98
N PRO A 185 -33.98 -19.48 6.80
CA PRO A 185 -34.94 -20.55 6.55
C PRO A 185 -34.32 -21.96 6.59
N ASN A 186 -32.99 -22.07 6.46
CA ASN A 186 -32.29 -23.35 6.46
C ASN A 186 -31.82 -23.78 7.87
N THR A 187 -31.88 -22.89 8.85
CA THR A 187 -31.45 -23.18 10.22
C THR A 187 -32.50 -23.96 11.00
N ARG A 188 -32.14 -24.38 12.22
CA ARG A 188 -33.04 -25.11 13.11
C ARG A 188 -33.99 -24.10 13.75
N THR A 189 -35.22 -24.13 13.28
CA THR A 189 -36.24 -23.16 13.68
C THR A 189 -37.36 -23.86 14.45
N LEU A 190 -37.82 -23.22 15.51
CA LEU A 190 -39.02 -23.56 16.25
C LEU A 190 -40.04 -22.47 15.93
N LEU A 191 -41.20 -22.87 15.41
CA LEU A 191 -42.25 -21.94 15.04
C LEU A 191 -43.38 -22.06 16.06
N ILE A 192 -43.70 -20.96 16.73
CA ILE A 192 -44.76 -20.92 17.74
C ILE A 192 -46.03 -20.41 17.06
N THR A 193 -47.09 -21.20 17.06
CA THR A 193 -48.38 -20.90 16.41
C THR A 193 -49.55 -21.19 17.37
N GLY A 194 -50.73 -20.63 17.10
CA GLY A 194 -51.93 -20.79 17.94
C GLY A 194 -52.77 -19.52 18.02
N PHE A 195 -53.89 -19.59 18.76
CA PHE A 195 -54.81 -18.46 18.92
C PHE A 195 -54.16 -17.24 19.60
N PRO A 196 -54.69 -16.02 19.40
CA PRO A 196 -54.30 -14.86 20.22
C PRO A 196 -54.44 -15.17 21.73
N ASN A 197 -53.66 -14.49 22.59
CA ASN A 197 -53.75 -14.57 24.05
C ASN A 197 -53.48 -15.95 24.72
N VAL A 198 -53.09 -16.99 23.98
CA VAL A 198 -52.73 -18.30 24.56
C VAL A 198 -51.36 -18.34 25.26
N GLY A 199 -50.57 -17.26 25.17
CA GLY A 199 -49.25 -17.13 25.82
C GLY A 199 -48.03 -17.45 24.95
N LYS A 200 -48.15 -17.37 23.62
CA LYS A 200 -47.05 -17.58 22.65
C LYS A 200 -45.84 -16.67 22.89
N SER A 201 -46.08 -15.37 22.97
CA SER A 201 -45.03 -14.36 23.18
C SER A 201 -44.39 -14.46 24.56
N SER A 202 -45.17 -14.86 25.58
CA SER A 202 -44.65 -15.14 26.92
C SER A 202 -43.67 -16.32 26.90
N PHE A 203 -43.98 -17.39 26.17
CA PHE A 203 -43.07 -18.51 26.01
C PHE A 203 -41.77 -18.10 25.30
N LEU A 204 -41.86 -17.30 24.22
CA LEU A 204 -40.67 -16.80 23.53
C LEU A 204 -39.77 -15.98 24.47
N LYS A 205 -40.37 -15.14 25.31
CA LYS A 205 -39.66 -14.32 26.31
C LYS A 205 -39.02 -15.16 27.43
N SER A 206 -39.65 -16.26 27.83
CA SER A 206 -39.08 -17.18 28.83
C SER A 206 -37.94 -18.04 28.28
N VAL A 207 -38.00 -18.44 27.01
CA VAL A 207 -37.01 -19.33 26.38
C VAL A 207 -35.82 -18.59 25.77
N SER A 208 -36.01 -17.33 25.37
CA SER A 208 -35.01 -16.54 24.65
C SER A 208 -34.85 -15.14 25.23
N ARG A 209 -33.79 -14.44 24.83
CA ARG A 209 -33.57 -13.02 25.21
C ARG A 209 -34.33 -12.03 24.30
N ALA A 210 -35.36 -12.49 23.58
CA ALA A 210 -36.15 -11.62 22.73
C ALA A 210 -37.02 -10.70 23.61
N ASP A 211 -37.00 -9.41 23.30
CA ASP A 211 -37.87 -8.43 23.95
C ASP A 211 -39.16 -8.33 23.14
N VAL A 212 -40.22 -8.93 23.66
CA VAL A 212 -41.55 -8.97 23.04
C VAL A 212 -42.58 -8.49 24.05
N ASP A 213 -43.49 -7.63 23.58
CA ASP A 213 -44.58 -7.11 24.39
C ASP A 213 -45.65 -8.16 24.64
N VAL A 214 -45.95 -8.40 25.92
CA VAL A 214 -47.02 -9.31 26.34
C VAL A 214 -48.13 -8.47 26.95
N GLN A 215 -49.28 -8.43 26.27
CA GLN A 215 -50.47 -7.69 26.69
C GLN A 215 -51.71 -8.59 26.55
N PRO A 216 -52.80 -8.34 27.32
CA PRO A 216 -53.96 -9.24 27.39
C PRO A 216 -54.94 -9.12 26.21
N TYR A 217 -54.71 -8.23 25.25
CA TYR A 217 -55.57 -8.02 24.07
C TYR A 217 -55.00 -8.70 22.82
N ALA A 218 -55.86 -9.12 21.88
CA ALA A 218 -55.42 -9.78 20.65
C ALA A 218 -54.55 -8.87 19.75
N PHE A 219 -53.74 -9.48 18.88
CA PHE A 219 -52.85 -8.80 17.93
C PHE A 219 -51.75 -7.94 18.59
N THR A 220 -51.25 -8.34 19.76
CA THR A 220 -50.03 -7.78 20.35
C THR A 220 -48.84 -7.88 19.40
N THR A 221 -48.70 -9.02 18.72
CA THR A 221 -47.67 -9.27 17.70
C THR A 221 -48.26 -9.12 16.29
N LYS A 222 -47.86 -8.06 15.58
CA LYS A 222 -48.29 -7.78 14.18
C LYS A 222 -47.29 -8.24 13.13
N SER A 223 -46.10 -8.65 13.56
CA SER A 223 -45.00 -9.12 12.72
C SER A 223 -44.36 -10.35 13.35
N LEU A 224 -43.70 -11.16 12.54
CA LEU A 224 -42.89 -12.28 13.02
C LEU A 224 -41.78 -11.75 13.94
N PHE A 225 -41.70 -12.26 15.17
CA PHE A 225 -40.59 -11.98 16.08
C PHE A 225 -39.65 -13.18 16.14
N CYS A 226 -38.34 -12.91 16.23
CA CYS A 226 -37.32 -13.95 16.25
C CYS A 226 -36.50 -13.86 17.54
N GLY A 227 -36.53 -14.90 18.33
CA GLY A 227 -35.62 -15.14 19.44
C GLY A 227 -34.54 -16.17 19.09
N HIS A 228 -33.39 -16.06 19.74
CA HIS A 228 -32.33 -17.06 19.66
C HIS A 228 -32.05 -17.64 21.03
N PHE A 229 -31.77 -18.92 21.07
CA PHE A 229 -31.32 -19.61 22.27
C PHE A 229 -30.34 -20.71 21.89
N ASP A 230 -29.52 -21.13 22.85
CA ASP A 230 -28.56 -22.21 22.67
C ASP A 230 -29.05 -23.48 23.37
N TYR A 231 -28.86 -24.63 22.72
CA TYR A 231 -29.15 -25.95 23.23
C TYR A 231 -28.17 -26.99 22.64
N LYS A 232 -27.55 -27.82 23.50
CA LYS A 232 -26.49 -28.78 23.10
C LYS A 232 -25.40 -28.15 22.21
N TYR A 233 -24.93 -26.95 22.59
CA TYR A 233 -23.94 -26.16 21.82
C TYR A 233 -24.36 -25.80 20.39
N LEU A 234 -25.64 -25.94 20.06
CA LEU A 234 -26.22 -25.53 18.80
C LEU A 234 -27.12 -24.32 19.03
N ARG A 235 -27.04 -23.36 18.11
CA ARG A 235 -27.93 -22.20 18.10
C ARG A 235 -29.24 -22.57 17.42
N PHE A 236 -30.33 -22.32 18.12
CA PHE A 236 -31.69 -22.46 17.61
C PHE A 236 -32.32 -21.09 17.40
N GLN A 237 -33.23 -21.07 16.43
CA GLN A 237 -34.09 -19.93 16.16
C GLN A 237 -35.49 -20.26 16.66
N CYS A 238 -36.11 -19.34 17.38
CA CYS A 238 -37.51 -19.44 17.80
C CYS A 238 -38.26 -18.27 17.18
N ILE A 239 -39.32 -18.56 16.43
CA ILE A 239 -40.11 -17.54 15.75
C ILE A 239 -41.50 -17.54 16.36
N ASP A 240 -41.89 -16.39 16.90
CA ASP A 240 -43.25 -16.13 17.34
C ASP A 240 -44.05 -15.59 16.16
N THR A 241 -45.20 -16.22 15.91
CA THR A 241 -46.11 -15.84 14.83
C THR A 241 -47.29 -15.05 15.40
N PRO A 242 -47.76 -14.01 14.68
CA PRO A 242 -49.07 -13.43 14.95
C PRO A 242 -50.14 -14.52 15.07
N GLY A 243 -51.08 -14.34 16.00
CA GLY A 243 -52.18 -15.30 16.20
C GLY A 243 -52.97 -15.50 14.90
N ILE A 244 -53.18 -16.75 14.54
CA ILE A 244 -53.95 -17.14 13.35
C ILE A 244 -55.40 -17.36 13.80
N LEU A 245 -56.35 -16.77 13.06
CA LEU A 245 -57.78 -17.03 13.23
C LEU A 245 -58.28 -18.02 12.16
N ASP A 246 -59.41 -18.65 12.43
CA ASP A 246 -60.04 -19.66 11.56
C ASP A 246 -60.84 -18.98 10.44
N HIS A 247 -60.12 -18.34 9.52
CA HIS A 247 -60.67 -17.79 8.28
C HIS A 247 -60.15 -18.61 7.09
N PRO A 248 -60.93 -18.76 5.99
CA PRO A 248 -60.42 -19.32 4.75
C PRO A 248 -59.18 -18.57 4.28
N LEU A 249 -58.22 -19.27 3.65
CA LEU A 249 -56.95 -18.69 3.20
C LEU A 249 -57.11 -17.42 2.33
N GLU A 250 -58.21 -17.30 1.59
CA GLU A 250 -58.52 -16.18 0.69
C GLU A 250 -58.96 -14.91 1.42
N GLU A 251 -59.49 -15.04 2.63
CA GLU A 251 -60.01 -13.92 3.45
C GLU A 251 -59.01 -13.50 4.55
N MET A 252 -57.84 -14.14 4.60
CA MET A 252 -56.83 -13.86 5.62
C MET A 252 -56.20 -12.48 5.45
N ASN A 253 -55.96 -11.81 6.58
CA ASN A 253 -55.29 -10.52 6.61
C ASN A 253 -53.80 -10.64 6.26
N THR A 254 -53.18 -9.52 5.90
CA THR A 254 -51.72 -9.45 5.62
C THR A 254 -50.86 -9.90 6.81
N ILE A 255 -51.36 -9.75 8.04
CA ILE A 255 -50.69 -10.20 9.28
C ILE A 255 -50.76 -11.72 9.39
N GLU A 256 -51.91 -12.32 9.13
CA GLU A 256 -52.13 -13.78 9.20
C GLU A 256 -51.40 -14.49 8.06
N MET A 257 -51.37 -13.89 6.88
CA MET A 257 -50.64 -14.39 5.72
C MET A 257 -49.12 -14.46 5.98
N GLN A 258 -48.56 -13.60 6.83
CA GLN A 258 -47.16 -13.72 7.26
C GLN A 258 -46.93 -15.00 8.08
N SER A 259 -47.86 -15.32 8.99
CA SER A 259 -47.82 -16.56 9.77
C SER A 259 -47.92 -17.78 8.86
N VAL A 260 -48.83 -17.77 7.87
CA VAL A 260 -48.95 -18.85 6.86
C VAL A 260 -47.67 -18.98 6.04
N THR A 261 -47.06 -17.87 5.61
CA THR A 261 -45.80 -17.86 4.85
C THR A 261 -44.65 -18.48 5.65
N ALA A 262 -44.58 -18.16 6.95
CA ALA A 262 -43.62 -18.76 7.87
C ALA A 262 -43.87 -20.26 8.05
N ILE A 263 -45.13 -20.66 8.25
CA ILE A 263 -45.51 -22.08 8.37
C ILE A 263 -45.21 -22.83 7.08
N ALA A 264 -45.41 -22.27 5.89
CA ALA A 264 -45.21 -22.98 4.63
C ALA A 264 -43.71 -23.21 4.34
N HIS A 265 -42.91 -22.14 4.36
CA HIS A 265 -41.54 -22.19 3.82
C HIS A 265 -40.46 -22.54 4.85
N LEU A 266 -40.68 -22.30 6.14
CA LEU A 266 -39.66 -22.57 7.14
C LEU A 266 -39.62 -24.07 7.44
N ARG A 267 -38.40 -24.61 7.43
CA ARG A 267 -38.15 -25.98 7.88
C ARG A 267 -38.03 -25.96 9.40
N SER A 268 -39.16 -26.04 10.10
CA SER A 268 -39.23 -25.86 11.54
C SER A 268 -39.99 -26.99 12.23
N ALA A 269 -39.72 -27.18 13.52
CA ALA A 269 -40.66 -27.83 14.41
C ALA A 269 -41.77 -26.84 14.75
N ILE A 270 -43.02 -27.28 14.67
CA ILE A 270 -44.20 -26.44 14.93
C ILE A 270 -44.69 -26.71 16.34
N LEU A 271 -44.82 -25.66 17.14
CA LEU A 271 -45.39 -25.71 18.48
C LEU A 271 -46.75 -25.01 18.42
N TYR A 272 -47.81 -25.79 18.41
CA TYR A 272 -49.16 -25.30 18.45
C TYR A 272 -49.60 -25.11 19.90
N PHE A 273 -49.71 -23.86 20.34
CA PHE A 273 -50.10 -23.50 21.69
C PHE A 273 -51.62 -23.52 21.85
N MET A 274 -52.08 -24.28 22.84
CA MET A 274 -53.46 -24.35 23.27
C MET A 274 -53.62 -23.87 24.71
N ASP A 275 -54.75 -23.22 24.98
CA ASP A 275 -55.16 -22.80 26.32
C ASP A 275 -56.45 -23.52 26.70
N LEU A 276 -56.37 -24.46 27.64
CA LEU A 276 -57.53 -25.24 28.11
C LEU A 276 -58.38 -24.48 29.13
N SER A 277 -57.93 -23.32 29.61
CA SER A 277 -58.67 -22.52 30.60
C SER A 277 -59.73 -21.60 29.99
N GLU A 278 -59.82 -21.53 28.64
CA GLU A 278 -60.68 -20.62 27.88
C GLU A 278 -60.48 -19.11 28.14
N GLN A 279 -59.50 -18.74 28.97
CA GLN A 279 -59.15 -17.33 29.26
C GLN A 279 -58.66 -16.56 28.04
N CYS A 280 -58.25 -17.24 26.97
CA CYS A 280 -57.87 -16.61 25.71
C CYS A 280 -59.05 -15.96 24.94
N GLY A 281 -60.29 -16.20 25.38
CA GLY A 281 -61.51 -15.67 24.75
C GLY A 281 -62.10 -16.57 23.66
N TYR A 282 -61.54 -17.78 23.48
CA TYR A 282 -61.98 -18.77 22.50
C TYR A 282 -62.18 -20.12 23.17
N SER A 283 -63.20 -20.88 22.73
CA SER A 283 -63.50 -22.20 23.25
C SER A 283 -62.46 -23.24 22.83
N ILE A 284 -62.36 -24.33 23.59
CA ILE A 284 -61.44 -25.44 23.26
C ILE A 284 -61.78 -26.05 21.88
N GLN A 285 -63.07 -26.15 21.53
CA GLN A 285 -63.50 -26.67 20.23
C GLN A 285 -62.99 -25.80 19.07
N ALA A 286 -63.02 -24.47 19.20
CA ALA A 286 -62.48 -23.58 18.17
C ALA A 286 -60.96 -23.76 18.00
N GLN A 287 -60.25 -23.98 19.11
CA GLN A 287 -58.81 -24.28 19.09
C GLN A 287 -58.50 -25.60 18.38
N ILE A 288 -59.35 -26.63 18.55
CA ILE A 288 -59.21 -27.91 17.86
C ILE A 288 -59.53 -27.78 16.37
N ASN A 289 -60.58 -27.03 16.02
CA ASN A 289 -60.98 -26.82 14.63
C ASN A 289 -59.88 -26.10 13.82
N LEU A 290 -59.28 -25.05 14.40
CA LEU A 290 -58.16 -24.36 13.78
C LEU A 290 -56.97 -25.31 13.55
N PHE A 291 -56.64 -26.16 14.53
CA PHE A 291 -55.57 -27.13 14.38
C PHE A 291 -55.85 -28.09 13.20
N GLN A 292 -57.09 -28.53 13.03
CA GLN A 292 -57.50 -29.39 11.92
C GLN A 292 -57.45 -28.66 10.57
N SER A 293 -57.83 -27.37 10.53
CA SER A 293 -57.81 -26.57 9.30
C SER A 293 -56.39 -26.29 8.81
N ILE A 294 -55.44 -26.06 9.72
CA ILE A 294 -54.02 -25.80 9.38
C ILE A 294 -53.17 -27.08 9.27
N LYS A 295 -53.68 -28.24 9.71
CA LYS A 295 -52.98 -29.53 9.65
C LYS A 295 -52.37 -29.85 8.26
N PRO A 296 -53.02 -29.55 7.12
CA PRO A 296 -52.42 -29.78 5.80
C PRO A 296 -51.11 -29.02 5.56
N LEU A 297 -50.92 -27.86 6.21
CA LEU A 297 -49.70 -27.05 6.10
C LEU A 297 -48.52 -27.66 6.88
N PHE A 298 -48.78 -28.65 7.74
CA PHE A 298 -47.78 -29.29 8.60
C PHE A 298 -47.15 -30.54 7.99
N GLN A 299 -47.46 -30.87 6.73
CA GLN A 299 -46.85 -32.01 6.05
C GLN A 299 -45.32 -31.90 6.04
N ASN A 300 -44.65 -33.02 6.36
CA ASN A 300 -43.19 -33.11 6.49
C ASN A 300 -42.59 -32.24 7.61
N LYS A 301 -43.36 -31.92 8.65
CA LYS A 301 -42.89 -31.15 9.82
C LYS A 301 -43.31 -31.85 11.11
N ILE A 302 -42.45 -31.78 12.12
CA ILE A 302 -42.79 -32.27 13.45
C ILE A 302 -43.72 -31.27 14.12
N VAL A 303 -44.84 -31.76 14.63
CA VAL A 303 -45.88 -30.95 15.29
C VAL A 303 -45.97 -31.34 16.76
N PHE A 304 -45.93 -30.35 17.63
CA PHE A 304 -46.17 -30.48 19.06
C PHE A 304 -47.40 -29.68 19.45
N ILE A 305 -48.33 -30.33 20.16
CA ILE A 305 -49.42 -29.62 20.82
C ILE A 305 -48.93 -29.24 22.21
N VAL A 306 -48.88 -27.96 22.49
CA VAL A 306 -48.36 -27.42 23.75
C VAL A 306 -49.52 -26.80 24.52
N VAL A 307 -49.92 -27.47 25.60
CA VAL A 307 -50.93 -26.97 26.53
C VAL A 307 -50.26 -25.99 27.49
N ASN A 308 -50.66 -24.72 27.42
CA ASN A 308 -50.21 -23.66 28.32
C ASN A 308 -51.24 -23.41 29.44
N LYS A 309 -50.81 -22.71 30.49
CA LYS A 309 -51.62 -22.33 31.68
C LYS A 309 -52.09 -23.52 32.52
N ILE A 310 -51.23 -24.54 32.67
CA ILE A 310 -51.49 -25.70 33.53
C ILE A 310 -51.66 -25.36 35.03
N ASP A 311 -51.29 -24.14 35.43
CA ASP A 311 -51.54 -23.61 36.77
C ASP A 311 -53.02 -23.35 37.03
N VAL A 312 -53.85 -23.20 36.00
CA VAL A 312 -55.29 -22.96 36.12
C VAL A 312 -56.07 -24.26 35.89
N VAL A 313 -55.84 -24.94 34.76
CA VAL A 313 -56.54 -26.18 34.38
C VAL A 313 -55.53 -27.15 33.80
N LYS A 314 -55.48 -28.37 34.35
CA LYS A 314 -54.65 -29.45 33.78
C LYS A 314 -55.47 -30.27 32.78
N PRO A 315 -54.82 -30.92 31.80
CA PRO A 315 -55.49 -31.82 30.86
C PRO A 315 -56.34 -32.93 31.52
N GLU A 316 -55.96 -33.34 32.73
CA GLU A 316 -56.64 -34.38 33.53
C GLU A 316 -57.97 -33.90 34.10
N ASP A 317 -58.14 -32.60 34.32
CA ASP A 317 -59.33 -31.99 34.93
C ASP A 317 -60.46 -31.70 33.92
N LEU A 318 -60.24 -32.00 32.63
CA LEU A 318 -61.21 -31.77 31.56
C LEU A 318 -62.30 -32.84 31.51
N ASP A 319 -63.42 -32.49 30.89
CA ASP A 319 -64.51 -33.41 30.59
C ASP A 319 -64.05 -34.54 29.65
N ALA A 320 -64.65 -35.72 29.84
CA ALA A 320 -64.28 -36.92 29.10
C ALA A 320 -64.48 -36.78 27.57
N ALA A 321 -65.41 -35.93 27.12
CA ALA A 321 -65.66 -35.68 25.71
C ALA A 321 -64.52 -34.87 25.07
N THR A 322 -64.10 -33.76 25.69
CA THR A 322 -62.96 -32.96 25.22
C THR A 322 -61.63 -33.72 25.33
N GLN A 323 -61.43 -34.51 26.38
CA GLN A 323 -60.28 -35.42 26.47
C GLN A 323 -60.24 -36.42 25.31
N ALA A 324 -61.38 -37.00 24.93
CA ALA A 324 -61.47 -37.90 23.78
C ALA A 324 -61.12 -37.19 22.46
N GLN A 325 -61.51 -35.93 22.29
CA GLN A 325 -61.14 -35.13 21.12
C GLN A 325 -59.63 -34.84 21.08
N LEU A 326 -59.03 -34.44 22.22
CA LEU A 326 -57.58 -34.22 22.33
C LEU A 326 -56.78 -35.49 22.05
N GLN A 327 -57.21 -36.63 22.61
CA GLN A 327 -56.62 -37.93 22.31
C GLN A 327 -56.80 -38.31 20.82
N GLY A 328 -57.92 -37.92 20.20
CA GLY A 328 -58.16 -38.09 18.77
C GLY A 328 -57.10 -37.41 17.90
N LEU A 329 -56.59 -36.25 18.32
CA LEU A 329 -55.50 -35.55 17.63
C LEU A 329 -54.16 -36.31 17.75
N LEU A 330 -53.91 -36.93 18.90
CA LEU A 330 -52.68 -37.67 19.21
C LEU A 330 -52.57 -39.02 18.51
N LYS A 331 -53.69 -39.68 18.21
CA LYS A 331 -53.71 -41.03 17.58
C LYS A 331 -53.00 -41.12 16.24
N SER A 332 -52.73 -39.98 15.60
CA SER A 332 -51.97 -39.94 14.35
C SER A 332 -50.49 -40.33 14.50
N GLY A 333 -49.94 -40.43 15.73
CA GLY A 333 -48.55 -40.83 15.99
C GLY A 333 -47.50 -39.78 15.58
N GLU A 334 -47.89 -38.80 14.79
CA GLU A 334 -47.06 -37.67 14.32
C GLU A 334 -47.06 -36.48 15.29
N VAL A 335 -48.01 -36.45 16.23
CA VAL A 335 -48.23 -35.31 17.14
C VAL A 335 -48.03 -35.73 18.59
N GLU A 336 -47.17 -35.00 19.31
CA GLU A 336 -46.89 -35.21 20.73
C GLU A 336 -47.49 -34.06 21.56
N MET A 337 -48.14 -34.37 22.68
CA MET A 337 -48.68 -33.38 23.60
C MET A 337 -47.68 -33.08 24.71
N LEU A 338 -47.44 -31.79 24.95
CA LEU A 338 -46.56 -31.28 26.00
C LEU A 338 -47.33 -30.28 26.87
N GLN A 339 -46.93 -30.17 28.13
CA GLN A 339 -47.59 -29.33 29.13
C GLN A 339 -46.59 -28.31 29.69
N LEU A 340 -47.00 -27.04 29.81
CA LEU A 340 -46.18 -26.00 30.45
C LEU A 340 -47.04 -24.90 31.10
N SER A 341 -46.46 -24.18 32.05
CA SER A 341 -46.96 -22.88 32.49
C SER A 341 -45.87 -21.83 32.36
N CYS A 342 -46.15 -20.77 31.60
CA CYS A 342 -45.23 -19.64 31.48
C CYS A 342 -45.19 -18.76 32.75
N ASN A 343 -46.21 -18.87 33.62
CA ASN A 343 -46.32 -18.08 34.85
C ASN A 343 -45.45 -18.68 35.96
N THR A 344 -45.58 -19.99 36.20
CA THR A 344 -44.78 -20.71 37.20
C THR A 344 -43.41 -21.17 36.68
N GLN A 345 -43.16 -21.01 35.37
CA GLN A 345 -42.00 -21.53 34.63
C GLN A 345 -41.88 -23.07 34.64
N GLU A 346 -42.91 -23.77 35.12
CA GLU A 346 -42.96 -25.22 35.12
C GLU A 346 -43.12 -25.77 33.70
N GLY A 347 -42.36 -26.82 33.36
CA GLY A 347 -42.44 -27.48 32.05
C GLY A 347 -41.79 -26.75 30.88
N VAL A 348 -41.50 -25.44 30.97
CA VAL A 348 -40.93 -24.63 29.86
C VAL A 348 -39.62 -25.24 29.32
N GLN A 349 -38.70 -25.59 30.21
CA GLN A 349 -37.40 -26.18 29.81
C GLN A 349 -37.57 -27.62 29.29
N SER A 350 -38.52 -28.37 29.84
CA SER A 350 -38.84 -29.74 29.38
C SER A 350 -39.32 -29.70 27.92
N VAL A 351 -40.30 -28.84 27.63
CA VAL A 351 -40.83 -28.65 26.27
C VAL A 351 -39.73 -28.23 25.31
N LYS A 352 -38.90 -27.24 25.70
CA LYS A 352 -37.75 -26.81 24.90
C LYS A 352 -36.82 -27.98 24.56
N ASN A 353 -36.47 -28.80 25.56
CA ASN A 353 -35.54 -29.92 25.38
C ASN A 353 -36.12 -30.97 24.44
N THR A 354 -37.35 -31.44 24.68
CA THR A 354 -38.00 -32.48 23.88
C THR A 354 -38.13 -32.06 22.42
N VAL A 355 -38.59 -30.83 22.17
CA VAL A 355 -38.75 -30.29 20.81
C VAL A 355 -37.38 -30.20 20.11
N CYS A 356 -36.35 -29.73 20.79
CA CYS A 356 -35.01 -29.61 20.22
C CYS A 356 -34.39 -30.99 19.91
N GLU A 357 -34.56 -31.98 20.79
CA GLU A 357 -34.02 -33.33 20.57
C GLU A 357 -34.67 -34.02 19.38
N ARG A 358 -36.00 -33.95 19.28
CA ARG A 358 -36.76 -34.48 18.14
C ARG A 358 -36.35 -33.81 16.84
N LEU A 359 -36.24 -32.48 16.84
CA LEU A 359 -35.79 -31.73 15.66
C LEU A 359 -34.34 -32.11 15.29
N ILE A 360 -33.43 -32.30 16.26
CA ILE A 360 -32.07 -32.77 15.97
C ILE A 360 -32.09 -34.16 15.35
N ALA A 361 -32.86 -35.10 15.92
CA ALA A 361 -32.95 -36.48 15.44
C ALA A 361 -33.40 -36.53 13.97
N GLU A 362 -34.46 -35.78 13.63
CA GLU A 362 -34.94 -35.67 12.24
C GLU A 362 -33.92 -35.00 11.32
N ARG A 363 -33.23 -33.95 11.78
CA ARG A 363 -32.17 -33.32 10.98
C ARG A 363 -30.98 -34.23 10.73
N VAL A 364 -30.65 -35.08 11.70
CA VAL A 364 -29.59 -36.07 11.55
C VAL A 364 -30.03 -37.15 10.56
N SER A 365 -31.28 -37.65 10.66
CA SER A 365 -31.79 -38.66 9.71
C SER A 365 -31.86 -38.10 8.27
N GLN A 366 -32.35 -36.87 8.08
CA GLN A 366 -32.35 -36.19 6.78
C GLN A 366 -30.94 -36.04 6.21
N LYS A 367 -29.94 -35.71 7.06
CA LYS A 367 -28.54 -35.58 6.63
C LYS A 367 -27.90 -36.91 6.29
N LEU A 368 -28.21 -37.98 7.03
CA LEU A 368 -27.75 -39.32 6.72
C LEU A 368 -28.32 -39.76 5.36
N ASN A 369 -29.63 -39.64 5.18
CA ASN A 369 -30.30 -39.99 3.92
C ASN A 369 -29.78 -39.18 2.73
N ALA A 370 -29.52 -37.88 2.89
CA ALA A 370 -28.97 -37.04 1.83
C ALA A 370 -27.49 -37.30 1.54
N GLY A 371 -26.75 -37.86 2.49
CA GLY A 371 -25.32 -38.17 2.37
C GLY A 371 -25.03 -39.60 1.92
N THR A 372 -26.04 -40.48 1.90
CA THR A 372 -25.94 -41.86 1.40
C THR A 372 -26.44 -41.93 -0.05
N ASN A 373 -25.61 -42.46 -0.94
CA ASN A 373 -26.06 -42.79 -2.30
C ASN A 373 -26.98 -44.01 -2.28
N SER A 374 -27.73 -44.25 -3.37
CA SER A 374 -28.61 -45.42 -3.54
C SER A 374 -27.91 -46.77 -3.38
N SER A 375 -26.57 -46.82 -3.50
CA SER A 375 -25.73 -47.99 -3.25
C SER A 375 -25.26 -48.14 -1.80
N GLY A 376 -25.74 -47.32 -0.86
CA GLY A 376 -25.35 -47.35 0.56
C GLY A 376 -23.98 -46.74 0.89
N ASN A 377 -23.22 -46.30 -0.11
CA ASN A 377 -21.94 -45.63 0.08
C ASN A 377 -22.12 -44.19 0.59
N ILE A 378 -21.36 -43.82 1.61
CA ILE A 378 -21.33 -42.48 2.23
C ILE A 378 -20.52 -41.54 1.33
N GLY A 379 -21.14 -40.49 0.81
CA GLY A 379 -20.52 -39.54 -0.11
C GLY A 379 -19.96 -38.27 0.56
N GLY A 380 -18.89 -37.73 -0.04
CA GLY A 380 -18.36 -36.36 0.11
C GLY A 380 -18.44 -35.76 1.53
N ARG A 381 -19.35 -34.79 1.72
CA ARG A 381 -19.47 -34.01 2.97
C ARG A 381 -19.78 -34.85 4.20
N LEU A 382 -20.52 -35.96 4.07
CA LEU A 382 -20.81 -36.82 5.21
C LEU A 382 -19.57 -37.64 5.62
N ALA A 383 -18.76 -38.06 4.65
CA ALA A 383 -17.49 -38.74 4.91
C ALA A 383 -16.51 -37.83 5.68
N ASP A 384 -16.41 -36.55 5.29
CA ASP A 384 -15.59 -35.57 6.01
C ASP A 384 -16.06 -35.36 7.46
N VAL A 385 -17.37 -35.35 7.68
CA VAL A 385 -17.95 -35.24 9.02
C VAL A 385 -17.69 -36.51 9.83
N MET A 386 -17.83 -37.69 9.23
CA MET A 386 -17.54 -38.96 9.88
C MET A 386 -16.07 -39.07 10.29
N ALA A 387 -15.15 -38.61 9.45
CA ALA A 387 -13.72 -38.55 9.79
C ALA A 387 -13.45 -37.66 11.03
N ARG A 388 -14.24 -36.60 11.23
CA ARG A 388 -14.14 -35.74 12.43
C ARG A 388 -14.81 -36.32 13.67
N ILE A 389 -15.88 -37.09 13.49
CA ILE A 389 -16.59 -37.77 14.59
C ILE A 389 -15.78 -38.99 15.08
N HIS A 390 -15.02 -39.62 14.18
CA HIS A 390 -14.19 -40.77 14.50
C HIS A 390 -13.09 -40.40 15.51
N VAL A 391 -13.22 -40.91 16.74
CA VAL A 391 -12.20 -40.80 17.78
C VAL A 391 -11.17 -41.90 17.58
N ALA A 392 -9.93 -41.53 17.27
CA ALA A 392 -8.84 -42.50 17.12
C ALA A 392 -8.55 -43.18 18.45
N GLN A 393 -8.54 -44.52 18.46
CA GLN A 393 -8.16 -45.30 19.62
C GLN A 393 -6.65 -45.62 19.55
N PRO A 394 -5.90 -45.45 20.66
CA PRO A 394 -4.50 -45.84 20.70
C PRO A 394 -4.38 -47.36 20.51
N GLY A 395 -3.33 -47.81 19.81
CA GLY A 395 -3.02 -49.23 19.67
C GLY A 395 -2.55 -49.87 20.98
N THR A 396 -2.16 -51.15 20.94
CA THR A 396 -1.63 -51.96 22.06
C THR A 396 -0.25 -51.51 22.57
N ALA A 397 -0.02 -50.21 22.69
CA ALA A 397 1.18 -49.63 23.29
C ALA A 397 0.95 -49.34 24.79
N GLN A 398 2.04 -49.28 25.57
CA GLN A 398 1.98 -48.94 27.00
C GLN A 398 1.39 -47.53 27.21
N PRO A 399 0.47 -47.34 28.18
CA PRO A 399 -0.16 -46.04 28.42
C PRO A 399 0.82 -45.05 29.05
N LEU A 400 1.00 -43.88 28.40
CA LEU A 400 1.70 -42.73 28.98
C LEU A 400 0.88 -42.15 30.15
N GLN A 401 1.50 -41.93 31.30
CA GLN A 401 0.84 -41.33 32.45
C GLN A 401 0.71 -39.81 32.29
N THR A 402 -0.43 -39.26 32.70
CA THR A 402 -0.65 -37.81 32.75
C THR A 402 -0.08 -37.25 34.07
N PHE A 403 0.85 -36.29 33.99
CA PHE A 403 1.40 -35.62 35.17
C PHE A 403 0.69 -34.27 35.39
N ILE A 404 -0.19 -34.22 36.39
CA ILE A 404 -0.84 -32.99 36.86
C ILE A 404 -0.24 -32.64 38.23
N PRO A 405 0.52 -31.53 38.35
CA PRO A 405 1.12 -31.12 39.62
C PRO A 405 0.08 -30.94 40.73
N GLU A 406 0.44 -31.31 41.96
CA GLU A 406 -0.45 -31.21 43.13
C GLU A 406 -0.89 -29.76 43.39
N GLY A 407 -0.03 -28.78 43.11
CA GLY A 407 -0.36 -27.37 43.23
C GLY A 407 -1.54 -26.92 42.35
N VAL A 408 -1.78 -27.58 41.20
CA VAL A 408 -2.94 -27.30 40.34
C VAL A 408 -4.19 -28.02 40.85
N LYS A 409 -4.05 -29.25 41.36
CA LYS A 409 -5.16 -30.01 41.93
C LYS A 409 -5.73 -29.35 43.18
N ASN A 410 -4.87 -28.76 44.01
CA ASN A 410 -5.25 -28.10 45.26
C ASN A 410 -5.66 -26.63 45.06
N LEU A 411 -5.56 -26.10 43.83
CA LEU A 411 -5.88 -24.71 43.56
C LEU A 411 -7.40 -24.50 43.59
N LYS A 412 -7.86 -23.60 44.47
CA LYS A 412 -9.27 -23.17 44.50
C LYS A 412 -9.65 -22.53 43.17
N LYS A 413 -10.85 -22.85 42.66
CA LYS A 413 -11.38 -22.23 41.43
C LYS A 413 -11.55 -20.73 41.67
N TYR A 414 -11.06 -19.92 40.73
CA TYR A 414 -11.21 -18.47 40.81
C TYR A 414 -12.68 -18.08 40.66
N ASP A 415 -13.19 -17.34 41.65
CA ASP A 415 -14.47 -16.66 41.58
C ASP A 415 -14.22 -15.15 41.65
N ARG A 416 -14.95 -14.40 40.83
CA ARG A 416 -14.85 -12.94 40.78
C ARG A 416 -15.55 -12.30 41.97
N ASP A 417 -16.64 -12.89 42.45
CA ASP A 417 -17.51 -12.26 43.45
C ASP A 417 -17.07 -12.58 44.90
N ASP A 418 -16.03 -13.41 45.07
CA ASP A 418 -15.44 -13.75 46.36
C ASP A 418 -14.52 -12.61 46.89
N PRO A 419 -14.76 -12.08 48.11
CA PRO A 419 -13.90 -11.07 48.74
C PRO A 419 -12.46 -11.53 48.99
N GLU A 420 -12.22 -12.82 49.26
CA GLU A 420 -10.89 -13.37 49.53
C GLU A 420 -10.18 -13.90 48.27
N ARG A 421 -10.68 -13.51 47.08
CA ARG A 421 -10.08 -13.95 45.82
C ARG A 421 -8.61 -13.53 45.72
N ARG A 422 -7.80 -14.37 45.08
CA ARG A 422 -6.42 -14.02 44.72
C ARG A 422 -6.44 -12.76 43.85
N ARG A 423 -5.70 -11.73 44.27
CA ARG A 423 -5.51 -10.51 43.47
C ARG A 423 -4.81 -10.86 42.16
N LEU A 424 -5.44 -10.49 41.05
CA LEU A 424 -4.87 -10.64 39.72
C LEU A 424 -4.06 -9.39 39.36
N ALA A 425 -3.08 -9.52 38.47
CA ALA A 425 -2.31 -8.38 37.97
C ALA A 425 -3.20 -7.29 37.34
N LYS A 426 -4.37 -7.67 36.80
CA LYS A 426 -5.39 -6.73 36.28
C LYS A 426 -5.99 -5.84 37.38
N ASP A 427 -6.16 -6.35 38.59
CA ASP A 427 -6.66 -5.56 39.72
C ASP A 427 -5.57 -4.59 40.18
N VAL A 428 -4.31 -5.04 40.25
CA VAL A 428 -3.14 -4.20 40.56
C VAL A 428 -2.95 -3.09 39.53
N GLU A 429 -3.13 -3.41 38.24
CA GLU A 429 -3.10 -2.43 37.15
C GLU A 429 -4.21 -1.37 37.34
N ALA A 430 -5.43 -1.79 37.70
CA ALA A 430 -6.54 -0.87 37.93
C ALA A 430 -6.29 0.06 39.13
N ASP A 431 -5.71 -0.45 40.22
CA ASP A 431 -5.37 0.34 41.41
C ASP A 431 -4.26 1.37 41.11
N ASN A 432 -3.31 1.04 40.24
CA ASN A 432 -2.12 1.85 39.94
C ASN A 432 -2.29 2.78 38.73
N GLY A 433 -3.52 3.19 38.40
CA GLY A 433 -3.80 4.18 37.36
C GLY A 433 -4.27 3.61 36.02
N GLY A 434 -4.47 2.29 35.93
CA GLY A 434 -5.12 1.62 34.81
C GLY A 434 -4.24 1.40 33.57
N ALA A 435 -4.89 0.87 32.54
CA ALA A 435 -4.23 0.49 31.29
C ALA A 435 -3.62 1.70 30.57
N GLY A 436 -2.30 1.65 30.38
CA GLY A 436 -1.51 2.67 29.69
C GLY A 436 -0.72 3.62 30.60
N VAL A 437 -1.02 3.66 31.91
CA VAL A 437 -0.23 4.41 32.91
C VAL A 437 0.61 3.48 33.77
N TYR A 438 0.02 2.35 34.19
CA TYR A 438 0.73 1.36 34.98
C TYR A 438 1.83 0.67 34.15
N SER A 439 3.06 0.70 34.67
CA SER A 439 4.19 -0.04 34.11
C SER A 439 4.36 -1.35 34.88
N VAL A 440 4.18 -2.47 34.19
CA VAL A 440 4.34 -3.80 34.79
C VAL A 440 5.82 -4.05 35.05
N ASP A 441 6.17 -4.31 36.31
CA ASP A 441 7.52 -4.74 36.65
C ASP A 441 7.72 -6.22 36.28
N MET A 442 8.54 -6.45 35.25
CA MET A 442 8.86 -7.79 34.74
C MET A 442 9.78 -8.59 35.68
N ARG A 443 10.45 -7.93 36.63
CA ARG A 443 11.48 -8.54 37.51
C ARG A 443 10.92 -8.98 38.87
N GLN A 444 9.72 -8.52 39.23
CA GLN A 444 9.10 -8.78 40.53
C GLN A 444 9.02 -10.29 40.87
N ASP A 445 8.62 -11.10 39.89
CA ASP A 445 8.36 -12.54 40.08
C ASP A 445 9.57 -13.46 39.81
N TRP A 446 10.77 -12.90 39.63
CA TRP A 446 11.98 -13.71 39.42
C TRP A 446 12.36 -14.49 40.68
N LEU A 447 12.75 -15.76 40.50
CA LEU A 447 13.25 -16.63 41.57
C LEU A 447 14.77 -16.66 41.51
N LEU A 448 15.42 -15.78 42.26
CA LEU A 448 16.87 -15.71 42.39
C LEU A 448 17.32 -16.30 43.74
N LYS A 449 18.60 -16.70 43.83
CA LYS A 449 19.21 -17.18 45.08
C LYS A 449 19.04 -16.15 46.21
N ASN A 450 19.28 -14.88 45.89
CA ASN A 450 19.03 -13.75 46.78
C ASN A 450 17.94 -12.85 46.19
N PRO A 451 16.90 -12.49 46.96
CA PRO A 451 15.79 -11.68 46.47
C PRO A 451 16.15 -10.21 46.24
N GLU A 452 17.24 -9.73 46.85
CA GLU A 452 17.71 -8.34 46.72
C GLU A 452 18.22 -8.04 45.30
N TRP A 453 18.79 -9.03 44.61
CA TRP A 453 19.36 -8.88 43.27
C TRP A 453 18.32 -8.78 42.14
N LYS A 454 17.02 -8.85 42.46
CA LYS A 454 15.96 -8.82 41.44
C LYS A 454 15.99 -7.57 40.57
N HIS A 455 16.38 -6.43 41.14
CA HIS A 455 16.38 -5.14 40.44
C HIS A 455 17.75 -4.73 39.89
N ASP A 456 18.78 -5.59 40.01
CA ASP A 456 20.11 -5.28 39.53
C ASP A 456 20.14 -5.16 38.00
N LYS A 457 20.98 -4.25 37.49
CA LYS A 457 21.15 -4.01 36.05
C LYS A 457 22.32 -4.85 35.55
N ILE A 458 22.01 -5.87 34.74
CA ILE A 458 23.02 -6.70 34.07
C ILE A 458 23.64 -5.89 32.93
N PRO A 459 24.97 -5.67 32.90
CA PRO A 459 25.66 -5.07 31.76
C PRO A 459 25.52 -5.98 30.54
N GLU A 460 25.07 -5.45 29.41
CA GLU A 460 24.89 -6.25 28.18
C GLU A 460 26.12 -6.21 27.28
N VAL A 461 26.81 -5.06 27.23
CA VAL A 461 27.94 -4.81 26.33
C VAL A 461 29.10 -4.21 27.11
N TRP A 462 30.30 -4.73 26.87
CA TRP A 462 31.57 -4.23 27.39
C TRP A 462 32.59 -4.16 26.26
N ASN A 463 33.18 -2.98 26.02
CA ASN A 463 34.23 -2.75 25.00
C ASN A 463 33.92 -3.32 23.60
N GLY A 464 32.66 -3.27 23.17
CA GLY A 464 32.21 -3.76 21.86
C GLY A 464 31.94 -5.27 21.80
N GLN A 465 32.07 -5.99 22.91
CA GLN A 465 31.73 -7.40 23.06
C GLN A 465 30.48 -7.56 23.95
N ASN A 466 29.70 -8.62 23.73
CA ASN A 466 28.53 -8.89 24.57
C ASN A 466 28.96 -9.65 25.82
N VAL A 467 28.45 -9.24 26.98
CA VAL A 467 28.77 -9.89 28.26
C VAL A 467 28.19 -11.31 28.34
N TYR A 468 27.03 -11.56 27.71
CA TYR A 468 26.37 -12.87 27.69
C TYR A 468 27.22 -13.98 27.05
N ASP A 469 28.12 -13.62 26.14
CA ASP A 469 29.01 -14.59 25.48
C ASP A 469 30.08 -15.13 26.46
N PHE A 470 30.30 -14.41 27.57
CA PHE A 470 31.23 -14.72 28.64
C PHE A 470 30.51 -15.00 29.97
N ILE A 471 29.31 -15.59 29.95
CA ILE A 471 28.67 -16.09 31.19
C ILE A 471 28.85 -17.60 31.26
N ASP A 472 29.78 -18.02 32.11
CA ASP A 472 30.08 -19.43 32.38
C ASP A 472 30.27 -19.61 33.90
N PRO A 473 29.64 -20.62 34.54
CA PRO A 473 29.85 -20.91 35.95
C PRO A 473 31.32 -21.15 36.35
N GLU A 474 32.19 -21.52 35.40
CA GLU A 474 33.60 -21.91 35.62
C GLU A 474 34.62 -20.93 35.00
N ILE A 475 34.25 -19.66 34.77
CA ILE A 475 35.14 -18.68 34.12
C ILE A 475 36.46 -18.44 34.84
N ASP A 476 36.45 -18.38 36.17
CA ASP A 476 37.66 -18.10 36.95
C ASP A 476 38.72 -19.19 36.74
N ALA A 477 38.29 -20.45 36.60
CA ALA A 477 39.19 -21.58 36.31
C ALA A 477 39.78 -21.50 34.89
N LYS A 478 38.99 -21.06 33.90
CA LYS A 478 39.46 -20.86 32.53
C LYS A 478 40.41 -19.67 32.41
N LEU A 479 40.16 -18.60 33.16
CA LEU A 479 41.03 -17.43 33.21
C LEU A 479 42.39 -17.80 33.82
N GLN A 480 42.41 -18.53 34.93
CA GLN A 480 43.65 -19.02 35.55
C GLN A 480 44.48 -19.87 34.58
N ALA A 481 43.85 -20.79 33.84
CA ALA A 481 44.56 -21.61 32.85
C ALA A 481 45.17 -20.77 31.70
N LEU A 482 44.53 -19.65 31.33
CA LEU A 482 45.02 -18.75 30.29
C LEU A 482 46.15 -17.86 30.80
N GLU A 483 46.06 -17.36 32.03
CA GLU A 483 47.13 -16.62 32.70
C GLU A 483 48.39 -17.50 32.87
N GLU A 484 48.23 -18.77 33.25
CA GLU A 484 49.35 -19.73 33.29
C GLU A 484 50.00 -19.97 31.91
N GLU A 485 49.20 -19.94 30.84
CA GLU A 485 49.71 -20.05 29.47
C GLU A 485 50.43 -18.77 29.03
N GLU A 486 49.91 -17.59 29.33
CA GLU A 486 50.58 -16.31 29.07
C GLU A 486 51.91 -16.19 29.83
N GLU A 487 51.95 -16.55 31.12
CA GLU A 487 53.19 -16.57 31.89
C GLU A 487 54.24 -17.54 31.32
N ARG A 488 53.79 -18.65 30.71
CA ARG A 488 54.69 -19.59 30.01
C ARG A 488 55.25 -18.95 28.74
N LEU A 489 54.41 -18.29 27.95
CA LEU A 489 54.80 -17.63 26.69
C LEU A 489 55.71 -16.41 26.93
N GLU A 490 55.49 -15.64 27.99
CA GLU A 490 56.38 -14.54 28.39
C GLU A 490 57.76 -15.05 28.79
N LYS A 491 57.84 -16.16 29.55
CA LYS A 491 59.13 -16.79 29.90
C LYS A 491 59.88 -17.33 28.67
N GLU A 492 59.16 -17.69 27.62
CA GLU A 492 59.73 -18.12 26.33
C GLU A 492 60.19 -16.95 25.45
N GLY A 493 59.93 -15.69 25.85
CA GLY A 493 60.39 -14.49 25.15
C GLY A 493 59.56 -14.11 23.92
N TYR A 494 58.33 -14.65 23.76
CA TYR A 494 57.50 -14.44 22.56
C TYR A 494 57.13 -12.96 22.30
N TYR A 495 57.10 -12.13 23.35
CA TYR A 495 56.75 -10.71 23.28
C TYR A 495 57.94 -9.75 23.27
N GLU A 496 59.19 -10.24 23.26
CA GLU A 496 60.37 -9.39 23.00
C GLU A 496 60.46 -9.13 21.49
N SER A 497 59.85 -8.03 21.04
CA SER A 497 60.09 -7.47 19.71
C SER A 497 61.31 -6.55 19.77
N ASP A 498 62.51 -7.13 19.80
CA ASP A 498 63.70 -6.36 19.49
C ASP A 498 63.71 -6.08 17.97
N GLU A 499 63.30 -4.86 17.59
CA GLU A 499 63.63 -4.31 16.27
C GLU A 499 65.15 -4.07 16.24
N GLU A 500 65.91 -5.00 15.65
CA GLU A 500 67.28 -4.72 15.24
C GLU A 500 67.28 -3.47 14.34
N LEU A 501 68.04 -2.45 14.73
CA LEU A 501 68.22 -1.22 13.97
C LEU A 501 68.76 -1.55 12.56
N ASP A 502 67.92 -1.41 11.54
CA ASP A 502 68.30 -1.62 10.14
C ASP A 502 69.54 -0.81 9.75
N ASP A 503 70.49 -1.48 9.10
CA ASP A 503 71.79 -0.97 8.68
C ASP A 503 71.66 0.35 7.91
N GLU A 504 72.66 1.24 8.06
CA GLU A 504 72.74 2.57 7.41
C GLU A 504 72.53 2.49 5.88
N GLU A 505 72.79 1.32 5.28
CA GLU A 505 72.57 1.04 3.86
C GLU A 505 71.09 0.97 3.45
N GLU A 506 70.18 0.43 4.27
CA GLU A 506 68.76 0.29 3.89
C GLU A 506 68.01 1.62 3.96
N ALA A 507 68.30 2.43 4.97
CA ALA A 507 67.81 3.81 5.05
C ALA A 507 68.27 4.65 3.84
N ASP A 508 69.49 4.42 3.36
CA ASP A 508 70.05 5.14 2.21
C ASP A 508 69.44 4.67 0.87
N VAL A 509 69.05 3.39 0.75
CA VAL A 509 68.30 2.89 -0.42
C VAL A 509 66.91 3.52 -0.51
N LEU A 510 66.22 3.67 0.63
CA LEU A 510 64.91 4.33 0.69
C LEU A 510 65.00 5.81 0.30
N SER A 511 65.99 6.54 0.83
CA SER A 511 66.21 7.95 0.51
C SER A 511 66.50 8.15 -1.00
N LYS A 512 67.34 7.28 -1.58
CA LYS A 512 67.65 7.27 -3.02
C LYS A 512 66.40 6.95 -3.86
N ALA A 513 65.55 6.03 -3.41
CA ALA A 513 64.33 5.66 -4.12
C ALA A 513 63.34 6.83 -4.20
N GLU A 514 63.23 7.64 -3.15
CA GLU A 514 62.39 8.85 -3.15
C GLU A 514 62.93 9.92 -4.11
N LEU A 515 64.23 10.20 -4.08
CA LEU A 515 64.89 11.13 -5.00
C LEU A 515 64.68 10.75 -6.48
N ILE A 516 64.73 9.44 -6.79
CA ILE A 516 64.46 8.93 -8.13
C ILE A 516 63.01 9.20 -8.54
N ARG A 517 62.04 8.95 -7.65
CA ARG A 517 60.62 9.21 -7.93
C ARG A 517 60.38 10.69 -8.20
N GLU A 518 60.94 11.58 -7.39
CA GLU A 518 60.83 13.02 -7.59
C GLU A 518 61.41 13.44 -8.95
N LYS A 519 62.63 13.01 -9.27
CA LYS A 519 63.29 13.35 -10.55
C LYS A 519 62.48 12.87 -11.77
N GLN A 520 61.86 11.68 -11.69
CA GLN A 520 60.97 11.19 -12.74
C GLN A 520 59.72 12.07 -12.92
N THR A 521 59.14 12.59 -11.84
CA THR A 521 57.99 13.50 -11.94
C THR A 521 58.37 14.83 -12.59
N LEU A 522 59.55 15.39 -12.26
CA LEU A 522 60.07 16.62 -12.86
C LEU A 522 60.29 16.46 -14.38
N ILE A 523 60.90 15.34 -14.81
CA ILE A 523 61.08 15.03 -16.25
C ILE A 523 59.73 14.93 -16.96
N ARG A 524 58.73 14.30 -16.33
CA ARG A 524 57.38 14.17 -16.90
C ARG A 524 56.71 15.53 -17.07
N ASN A 525 56.88 16.44 -16.10
CA ASN A 525 56.35 17.80 -16.15
C ASN A 525 57.05 18.65 -17.21
N GLU A 526 58.39 18.58 -17.30
CA GLU A 526 59.16 19.29 -18.33
C GLU A 526 58.79 18.79 -19.75
N ALA A 527 58.61 17.48 -19.91
CA ALA A 527 58.16 16.89 -21.17
C ALA A 527 56.75 17.35 -21.57
N LYS A 528 55.83 17.50 -20.61
CA LYS A 528 54.49 18.09 -20.89
C LYS A 528 54.61 19.54 -21.37
N MET A 529 55.49 20.35 -20.78
CA MET A 529 55.73 21.74 -21.19
C MET A 529 56.37 21.83 -22.59
N LYS A 530 57.34 20.96 -22.91
CA LYS A 530 57.96 20.87 -24.24
C LYS A 530 57.00 20.31 -25.31
N LYS A 531 56.05 19.45 -24.94
CA LYS A 531 55.04 18.84 -25.83
C LYS A 531 53.75 19.67 -25.97
N ARG A 532 53.77 21.01 -25.85
CA ARG A 532 52.66 21.91 -26.26
C ARG A 532 52.50 21.94 -27.80
N LEU A 533 52.29 20.77 -28.39
CA LEU A 533 52.14 20.48 -29.82
C LEU A 533 50.66 20.38 -30.21
N LYS A 534 49.92 21.46 -30.02
CA LYS A 534 48.66 21.62 -30.77
C LYS A 534 48.72 22.66 -31.87
N ASN A 535 49.71 23.59 -31.88
CA ASN A 535 49.73 24.68 -32.88
C ASN A 535 51.08 25.05 -33.56
N GLN A 536 52.25 24.44 -33.27
CA GLN A 536 53.51 24.67 -34.02
C GLN A 536 54.46 23.44 -34.00
N ALA A 537 55.34 23.28 -35.00
CA ALA A 537 56.34 22.20 -35.09
C ALA A 537 57.63 22.50 -34.30
N ILE A 538 58.29 21.49 -33.73
CA ILE A 538 59.56 21.62 -32.98
C ILE A 538 60.73 21.90 -33.95
N ILE A 539 61.56 22.90 -33.64
CA ILE A 539 62.77 23.23 -34.41
C ILE A 539 63.82 22.11 -34.23
N PRO A 540 64.43 21.58 -35.31
CA PRO A 540 65.48 20.57 -35.22
C PRO A 540 66.70 21.07 -34.43
N ARG A 541 67.22 20.26 -33.50
CA ARG A 541 68.39 20.64 -32.67
C ARG A 541 69.65 20.99 -33.47
N LYS A 542 69.83 20.47 -34.68
CA LYS A 542 70.99 20.75 -35.55
C LYS A 542 71.11 22.22 -35.97
N SER A 543 70.01 22.97 -35.98
CA SER A 543 70.01 24.40 -36.36
C SER A 543 70.02 25.35 -35.17
N GLN A 544 69.85 24.85 -33.94
CA GLN A 544 69.95 25.64 -32.72
C GLN A 544 71.38 25.61 -32.18
N LYS A 545 71.92 26.79 -31.87
CA LYS A 545 73.20 26.91 -31.17
C LYS A 545 72.95 26.77 -29.66
N VAL A 546 73.57 25.77 -29.05
CA VAL A 546 73.52 25.58 -27.60
C VAL A 546 74.72 26.32 -27.01
N PRO A 547 74.54 27.21 -26.01
CA PRO A 547 75.66 27.84 -25.34
C PRO A 547 76.43 26.79 -24.55
N LEU A 548 77.77 26.89 -24.55
CA LEU A 548 78.63 25.92 -23.87
C LEU A 548 78.26 25.77 -22.40
N SER A 549 77.89 26.86 -21.71
CA SER A 549 77.50 26.82 -20.29
C SER A 549 76.29 25.92 -20.02
N GLN A 550 75.25 25.96 -20.85
CA GLN A 550 74.07 25.11 -20.64
C GLN A 550 74.36 23.62 -20.88
N MET A 551 75.31 23.32 -21.77
CA MET A 551 75.76 21.95 -21.98
C MET A 551 76.67 21.49 -20.84
N ASP A 552 77.54 22.38 -20.37
CA ASP A 552 78.45 22.17 -19.24
C ASP A 552 77.64 21.87 -17.97
N ASP A 553 76.73 22.77 -17.58
CA ASP A 553 75.88 22.62 -16.38
C ASP A 553 75.04 21.34 -16.41
N ALA A 554 74.57 20.90 -17.58
CA ALA A 554 73.75 19.69 -17.71
C ALA A 554 74.58 18.41 -17.64
N LEU A 555 75.83 18.41 -18.12
CA LEU A 555 76.74 17.28 -18.02
C LEU A 555 77.37 17.19 -16.63
N ASP A 556 77.60 18.33 -15.99
CA ASP A 556 78.05 18.44 -14.60
C ASP A 556 76.97 17.89 -13.64
N GLN A 557 75.69 18.21 -13.87
CA GLN A 557 74.56 17.58 -13.15
C GLN A 557 74.43 16.06 -13.38
N LEU A 558 75.00 15.53 -14.46
CA LEU A 558 75.07 14.10 -14.73
C LEU A 558 76.37 13.47 -14.20
N GLY A 559 77.27 14.27 -13.61
CA GLY A 559 78.54 13.83 -13.02
C GLY A 559 79.62 13.46 -14.04
N VAL A 560 79.52 13.96 -15.27
CA VAL A 560 80.54 13.72 -16.31
C VAL A 560 81.56 14.84 -16.27
N ASP A 561 82.84 14.51 -16.13
CA ASP A 561 83.92 15.51 -16.14
C ASP A 561 83.98 16.20 -17.51
N THR A 562 83.59 17.47 -17.54
CA THR A 562 83.54 18.29 -18.74
C THR A 562 84.85 18.98 -19.03
N THR A 563 85.88 18.87 -18.17
CA THR A 563 87.12 19.62 -18.32
C THR A 563 87.79 19.37 -19.66
N ASP A 564 87.87 18.14 -20.17
CA ASP A 564 88.43 17.84 -21.49
C ASP A 564 87.60 18.40 -22.66
N ILE A 565 86.26 18.42 -22.53
CA ILE A 565 85.34 18.94 -23.55
C ILE A 565 85.37 20.47 -23.56
N VAL A 566 85.31 21.07 -22.37
CA VAL A 566 85.43 22.50 -22.13
C VAL A 566 86.81 22.98 -22.53
N ASN A 567 87.88 22.25 -22.24
CA ASN A 567 89.23 22.57 -22.68
C ASN A 567 89.37 22.42 -24.20
N ARG A 568 88.73 21.42 -24.84
CA ARG A 568 88.68 21.32 -26.31
C ARG A 568 87.91 22.47 -26.95
N ALA A 569 86.76 22.85 -26.39
CA ALA A 569 85.93 23.97 -26.86
C ALA A 569 86.55 25.35 -26.55
N ARG A 570 87.22 25.48 -25.40
CA ARG A 570 88.02 26.65 -24.98
C ARG A 570 89.30 26.77 -25.80
N ALA A 571 89.97 25.66 -26.13
CA ALA A 571 91.13 25.64 -27.03
C ALA A 571 90.74 26.03 -28.47
N GLN A 572 89.52 25.67 -28.92
CA GLN A 572 88.98 26.20 -30.17
C GLN A 572 88.61 27.68 -30.07
N SER A 573 88.28 28.19 -28.87
CA SER A 573 87.78 29.57 -28.69
C SER A 573 88.79 30.58 -28.17
N ARG A 574 89.99 30.20 -27.69
CA ARG A 574 91.06 31.16 -27.38
C ARG A 574 92.49 30.62 -27.52
N PRO A 575 93.45 31.43 -27.97
CA PRO A 575 93.26 32.65 -28.76
C PRO A 575 94.29 32.77 -29.89
N ARG A 576 93.97 33.50 -30.95
CA ARG A 576 94.91 34.58 -31.25
C ARG A 576 94.37 35.80 -30.53
N GLY A 577 95.28 36.46 -29.82
CA GLY A 577 95.01 37.40 -28.73
C GLY A 577 93.96 38.48 -29.04
N ARG A 578 93.36 39.17 -28.07
CA ARG A 578 94.04 39.80 -26.91
C ARG A 578 95.56 39.95 -27.09
N SER A 579 95.97 40.47 -28.25
CA SER A 579 96.97 41.52 -28.29
C SER A 579 96.16 42.78 -27.98
N ALA A 580 96.35 43.37 -26.80
CA ALA A 580 97.44 44.30 -26.60
C ALA A 580 97.45 45.28 -27.77
N ALA A 581 97.01 46.50 -27.50
CA ALA A 581 97.81 47.59 -28.00
C ALA A 581 99.29 47.18 -27.77
N ARG A 582 100.07 46.96 -28.83
CA ARG A 582 101.23 47.83 -28.84
C ARG A 582 100.61 49.19 -29.05
N SER A 583 100.57 49.98 -27.98
CA SER A 583 100.89 51.37 -28.13
C SER A 583 102.18 51.40 -28.95
N ARG A 584 101.99 51.46 -30.28
CA ARG A 584 102.59 52.45 -31.15
C ARG A 584 101.53 53.55 -31.23
N ALA A 585 101.59 54.70 -30.55
CA ALA A 585 102.73 55.38 -29.91
C ALA A 585 103.62 54.51 -29.00
N GLY A 586 104.89 54.27 -29.27
CA GLY A 586 105.77 55.04 -30.14
C GLY A 586 105.53 54.91 -31.65
N THR A 587 105.19 56.02 -32.28
CA THR A 587 106.24 56.55 -33.14
C THR A 587 107.30 57.03 -32.16
N GLU A 588 108.46 56.39 -32.18
CA GLU A 588 109.67 57.19 -32.16
C GLU A 588 109.92 57.43 -33.67
N ASP A 589 109.81 58.62 -34.25
CA ASP A 589 109.93 60.00 -33.74
C ASP A 589 109.45 60.30 -32.32
N VAL A 590 110.44 60.64 -31.51
CA VAL A 590 110.48 60.85 -30.06
C VAL A 590 109.43 61.89 -29.61
N ASP A 591 108.80 61.64 -28.44
CA ASP A 591 107.78 62.46 -27.71
C ASP A 591 106.28 62.21 -28.04
N MET A 592 105.30 61.98 -27.16
CA MET A 592 105.13 61.71 -25.72
C MET A 592 103.60 61.53 -25.46
N MET A 593 103.19 61.19 -24.24
CA MET A 593 101.81 60.87 -23.80
C MET A 593 100.80 62.04 -23.82
N ASP A 594 99.50 61.68 -23.87
CA ASP A 594 98.28 62.31 -23.28
C ASP A 594 97.16 62.94 -24.18
N MET A 595 95.90 62.65 -23.78
CA MET A 595 94.53 63.20 -24.07
C MET A 595 93.74 63.05 -25.41
N ASP A 596 92.51 62.53 -25.22
CA ASP A 596 91.20 62.69 -25.93
C ASP A 596 91.05 62.63 -27.47
N ALA A 597 90.46 61.54 -28.01
CA ALA A 597 89.48 61.60 -29.13
C ALA A 597 88.81 60.24 -29.48
N THR A 598 87.58 60.31 -29.98
CA THR A 598 86.57 59.24 -30.04
C THR A 598 86.66 58.26 -31.25
N PRO A 599 86.15 57.01 -31.17
CA PRO A 599 86.46 55.90 -32.11
C PRO A 599 85.93 55.95 -33.56
N LYS A 600 85.37 57.08 -34.05
CA LYS A 600 84.62 57.11 -35.33
C LYS A 600 85.50 57.12 -36.61
N GLU A 601 86.82 57.25 -36.50
CA GLU A 601 87.73 57.36 -37.66
C GLU A 601 88.51 56.09 -38.05
N ARG A 602 88.47 55.01 -37.27
CA ARG A 602 89.24 53.77 -37.54
C ARG A 602 88.70 52.83 -38.63
N LEU A 603 87.55 53.13 -39.26
CA LEU A 603 86.88 52.26 -40.24
C LEU A 603 87.19 52.58 -41.73
N ARG A 604 87.98 53.61 -42.03
CA ARG A 604 88.22 54.08 -43.42
C ARG A 604 89.36 53.40 -44.19
N SER A 605 90.14 52.48 -43.60
CA SER A 605 91.41 52.00 -44.20
C SER A 605 91.43 50.54 -44.72
N HIS A 606 90.30 49.82 -44.78
CA HIS A 606 90.25 48.44 -45.30
C HIS A 606 89.65 48.26 -46.70
N SER A 607 89.53 49.34 -47.49
CA SER A 607 88.87 49.34 -48.80
C SER A 607 89.73 48.91 -50.00
N ARG A 608 90.96 48.41 -49.83
CA ARG A 608 91.80 47.97 -50.96
C ARG A 608 92.55 46.66 -50.68
N ALA A 609 92.22 45.65 -51.49
CA ALA A 609 92.94 44.41 -51.80
C ALA A 609 92.64 43.11 -50.99
N ARG A 610 91.61 42.37 -51.44
CA ARG A 610 91.78 40.97 -51.88
C ARG A 610 90.61 40.51 -52.77
N SER A 611 90.94 40.30 -54.04
CA SER A 611 90.14 39.64 -55.07
C SER A 611 90.17 38.11 -54.92
N GLN A 612 89.10 37.48 -55.44
CA GLN A 612 88.85 36.05 -55.67
C GLN A 612 88.16 35.27 -54.53
N SER A 613 87.07 34.51 -54.73
CA SER A 613 86.30 34.20 -55.94
C SER A 613 85.05 33.36 -55.57
N ARG A 614 83.92 33.68 -56.23
CA ARG A 614 82.72 32.84 -56.46
C ARG A 614 81.75 32.54 -55.30
N ALA A 615 80.87 33.52 -55.06
CA ALA A 615 79.43 33.30 -55.27
C ALA A 615 78.93 34.45 -56.17
N PRO A 616 77.97 34.27 -57.10
CA PRO A 616 77.52 35.36 -57.94
C PRO A 616 76.59 36.25 -57.09
N ILE A 617 77.14 37.28 -56.46
CA ILE A 617 76.37 38.22 -55.63
C ILE A 617 76.66 39.64 -56.14
N VAL A 618 75.88 40.07 -57.13
CA VAL A 618 75.67 41.50 -57.39
C VAL A 618 74.47 41.90 -56.53
N ASN A 619 74.72 42.66 -55.46
CA ASN A 619 73.64 43.14 -54.61
C ASN A 619 72.92 44.29 -55.33
N ARG A 620 71.84 43.96 -56.05
CA ARG A 620 71.01 44.92 -56.83
C ARG A 620 70.53 46.13 -56.03
N ARG A 621 70.57 46.10 -54.69
CA ARG A 621 70.21 47.23 -53.83
C ARG A 621 71.31 48.29 -53.75
N GLU A 622 72.57 47.90 -53.89
CA GLU A 622 73.73 48.76 -53.63
C GLU A 622 74.45 49.21 -54.91
N ASP A 623 74.18 48.54 -56.03
CA ASP A 623 74.85 48.77 -57.32
C ASP A 623 74.54 50.16 -57.92
N GLY A 624 73.32 50.67 -57.69
CA GLY A 624 72.87 51.95 -58.24
C GLY A 624 73.20 53.19 -57.39
N VAL A 625 73.70 53.02 -56.15
CA VAL A 625 74.01 54.13 -55.25
C VAL A 625 75.47 54.01 -54.83
N GLN A 626 76.33 54.92 -55.29
CA GLN A 626 77.77 54.81 -55.04
C GLN A 626 78.19 55.37 -53.68
N ASP A 627 77.48 56.39 -53.18
CA ASP A 627 77.85 57.07 -51.95
C ASP A 627 77.22 56.43 -50.70
N VAL A 628 78.00 56.37 -49.61
CA VAL A 628 77.62 55.64 -48.39
C VAL A 628 76.49 56.35 -47.65
N ASP A 629 76.48 57.68 -47.66
CA ASP A 629 75.43 58.47 -47.02
C ASP A 629 74.09 58.29 -47.74
N ASP A 630 74.09 58.22 -49.06
CA ASP A 630 72.87 58.01 -49.83
C ASP A 630 72.38 56.55 -49.75
N ARG A 631 73.28 55.57 -49.60
CA ARG A 631 72.90 54.18 -49.24
C ARG A 631 72.18 54.14 -47.90
N THR A 632 72.72 54.82 -46.88
CA THR A 632 72.10 54.83 -45.55
C THR A 632 70.76 55.57 -45.54
N LYS A 633 70.60 56.63 -46.36
CA LYS A 633 69.32 57.30 -46.58
C LYS A 633 68.32 56.38 -47.29
N ALA A 634 68.72 55.66 -48.33
CA ALA A 634 67.87 54.72 -49.06
C ALA A 634 67.36 53.59 -48.14
N ASP A 635 68.25 53.03 -47.31
CA ASP A 635 67.88 52.02 -46.30
C ASP A 635 66.94 52.57 -45.23
N ARG A 636 67.17 53.81 -44.78
CA ARG A 636 66.29 54.48 -43.82
C ARG A 636 64.90 54.74 -44.42
N LEU A 637 64.83 55.18 -45.68
CA LEU A 637 63.59 55.37 -46.42
C LEU A 637 62.85 54.05 -46.65
N ALA A 638 63.56 52.96 -46.96
CA ALA A 638 62.97 51.63 -47.09
C ALA A 638 62.39 51.11 -45.76
N LYS A 639 63.10 51.30 -44.63
CA LYS A 639 62.59 50.97 -43.30
C LYS A 639 61.39 51.85 -42.91
N LEU A 640 61.40 53.12 -43.30
CA LEU A 640 60.30 54.05 -43.04
C LEU A 640 59.04 53.70 -43.85
N SER A 641 59.19 53.34 -45.13
CA SER A 641 58.07 52.89 -45.98
C SER A 641 57.47 51.56 -45.50
N GLN A 642 58.28 50.68 -44.90
CA GLN A 642 57.82 49.43 -44.29
C GLN A 642 56.98 49.63 -43.02
N LYS A 643 57.15 50.74 -42.27
CA LYS A 643 56.42 50.97 -41.00
C LYS A 643 54.90 50.81 -41.13
N LYS A 644 54.28 51.31 -42.20
CA LYS A 644 52.83 51.19 -42.41
C LYS A 644 52.40 49.72 -42.53
N ARG A 645 53.18 48.89 -43.22
CA ARG A 645 52.89 47.46 -43.40
C ARG A 645 53.16 46.67 -42.12
N ASN A 646 54.25 46.98 -41.42
CA ASN A 646 54.57 46.38 -40.13
C ASN A 646 53.51 46.72 -39.07
N ARG A 647 52.98 47.95 -39.07
CA ARG A 647 51.86 48.35 -38.19
C ARG A 647 50.60 47.53 -38.43
N MET A 648 50.35 47.11 -39.68
CA MET A 648 49.23 46.22 -40.04
C MET A 648 49.60 44.73 -39.91
N ALA A 649 50.75 44.41 -39.31
CA ALA A 649 51.29 43.06 -39.12
C ALA A 649 51.35 42.21 -40.41
N ARG A 650 51.59 42.84 -41.56
CA ARG A 650 51.73 42.12 -42.83
C ARG A 650 53.03 41.33 -42.87
N GLN A 651 52.98 40.12 -43.45
CA GLN A 651 54.15 39.25 -43.51
C GLN A 651 55.26 39.80 -44.43
N GLY A 652 54.91 40.65 -45.41
CA GLY A 652 55.86 41.28 -46.32
C GLY A 652 55.21 42.21 -47.35
N GLU A 653 55.96 42.56 -48.41
CA GLU A 653 55.45 43.36 -49.54
C GLU A 653 54.44 42.60 -50.40
N GLY A 654 54.63 41.28 -50.51
CA GLY A 654 53.75 40.37 -51.24
C GLY A 654 52.43 40.08 -50.53
N ASP A 655 52.33 40.36 -49.22
CA ASP A 655 51.11 40.14 -48.45
C ASP A 655 50.12 41.31 -48.63
N ARG A 656 49.16 41.08 -49.54
CA ARG A 656 48.08 42.00 -49.85
C ARG A 656 46.70 41.40 -49.54
N HIS A 657 46.65 40.40 -48.66
CA HIS A 657 45.38 39.75 -48.32
C HIS A 657 44.41 40.75 -47.66
N THR A 658 43.22 40.88 -48.24
CA THR A 658 42.14 41.71 -47.71
C THR A 658 41.06 40.83 -47.11
N THR A 659 40.83 40.95 -45.81
CA THR A 659 39.71 40.28 -45.14
C THR A 659 38.40 40.97 -45.48
N VAL A 660 37.37 40.20 -45.80
CA VAL A 660 36.00 40.73 -45.94
C VAL A 660 35.53 41.22 -44.57
N SER A 661 34.91 42.40 -44.51
CA SER A 661 34.44 43.02 -43.27
C SER A 661 33.38 42.17 -42.54
N LEU A 662 32.45 41.58 -43.30
CA LEU A 662 31.43 40.67 -42.79
C LEU A 662 31.28 39.47 -43.73
N GLN A 663 31.41 38.26 -43.18
CA GLN A 663 31.19 37.04 -43.94
C GLN A 663 29.70 36.73 -44.03
N ARG A 664 29.16 36.69 -45.27
CA ARG A 664 27.72 36.55 -45.53
C ARG A 664 27.07 35.38 -44.79
N HIS A 665 27.70 34.22 -44.71
CA HIS A 665 27.11 33.04 -44.04
C HIS A 665 27.01 33.18 -42.50
N LEU A 666 27.69 34.16 -41.90
CA LEU A 666 27.59 34.47 -40.46
C LEU A 666 26.52 35.51 -40.16
N VAL A 667 26.36 36.50 -41.04
CA VAL A 667 25.48 37.66 -40.79
C VAL A 667 24.16 37.63 -41.57
N ALA A 668 24.07 36.84 -42.64
CA ALA A 668 22.88 36.76 -43.47
C ALA A 668 22.18 35.40 -43.27
N GLY A 669 20.92 35.46 -42.86
CA GLY A 669 20.05 34.31 -42.66
C GLY A 669 19.57 34.17 -41.21
N LYS A 670 18.32 33.70 -41.05
CA LYS A 670 17.78 33.28 -39.75
C LYS A 670 17.63 31.75 -39.76
N ARG A 671 17.99 31.10 -38.64
CA ARG A 671 17.82 29.64 -38.51
C ARG A 671 16.34 29.33 -38.30
N GLY A 672 15.73 28.66 -39.28
CA GLY A 672 14.36 28.16 -39.19
C GLY A 672 14.29 26.76 -38.55
N LEU A 673 13.07 26.22 -38.42
CA LEU A 673 12.87 24.81 -38.08
C LEU A 673 13.29 23.94 -39.27
N GLY A 674 14.35 23.14 -39.11
CA GLY A 674 14.89 22.27 -40.17
C GLY A 674 16.40 22.07 -40.07
N LYS A 675 17.03 21.71 -41.20
CA LYS A 675 18.50 21.54 -41.30
C LYS A 675 19.19 22.90 -41.19
N ASN A 676 20.18 22.97 -40.31
CA ASN A 676 20.97 24.18 -40.09
C ASN A 676 22.25 24.17 -40.94
N GLN A 677 22.71 25.36 -41.33
CA GLN A 677 23.88 25.57 -42.20
C GLN A 677 25.23 25.31 -41.50
N ARG A 678 25.22 25.13 -40.19
CA ARG A 678 26.38 24.77 -39.36
C ARG A 678 25.94 23.74 -38.31
N ARG A 679 26.85 22.85 -37.93
CA ARG A 679 26.62 21.81 -36.93
C ARG A 679 26.39 22.40 -35.55
#